data_AF-A0A2E8V2H9-F1
#
_entry.id   AF-A0A2E8V2H9-F1
#
_cell.length_a   1.000
_cell.length_b   1.000
_cell.length_c   1.000
_cell.angle_alpha   90.00
_cell.angle_beta   90.00
_cell.angle_gamma   90.00
#
_symmetry.space_group_name_H-M   'P 1'
#
loop_
_entity.id
_entity.type
_entity.pdbx_description
1 polymer ?
#
loop_
_entity_poly.entity_id
_entity_poly.type
_entity_poly.pdbx_seq_one_letter_code
_entity_poly.pdbx_strand_id
1 'polypeptide(L)'
;MSNELLILFSFLLFMGIFAGVGIASMRVKQDTTDDYLVAGRGMHPALAALSAVSTWNSGYMFIGFIGFIFLQGYSAIWIALVSTIGQLVAWIWLYKYIQKEGNERNLRSLSSLVSSKIGAPEAKLAAVLSVFFLAFYAAAQLTAGGVALNSMLKWPETIGILIGFVLVVAYCYAGGIRASIWTDAAQSTVMIIGSTILCLVAIGKVGGLGGLHDKLNVIDSDLVNIYPSGLALGATLWVVAFFLGGLGVAGQPQVVSRVMTLKDDSDRKQAMVWFFVWQTPFIALMFLIGLACRAIFNGIIAPEDAQTGLPELAQSLNPILGGVILASIFAATMSTADSQVLACTAAITDDIKPEWNQDHGKTKMVTLAIAALATGISLVGQLFTGFGDSVFVLVVFAVYGLGGIFIPLILIRMMGYEPDSKHSISMMVAALLGVLVWTIALVLSDNGDWPGGIFPSVPGIGAAFAVHFAFCFRHEKDDARSNPFGRYSMPTRKITAVATASLLCFVVVIESSYSVFSPEEEVSESGNAGYQLNYSVIQSIKTETLTIGNGESVSVNFEVPETSNAVISVSLFISYGETANEGVTTACDEVFTTPDFSDANGPHDTVNDSPSSTTNCDGNDQLMASVITNSNLSIWAENGTGEYSLNGTDKELNEIRESMGDSFRMQGFYSSEIAVETNHPIPGFNDPGETITITWISLTFSPEEVKLAL
;
A
#
# COMPACT_ATOMS: atom_id res chain seq x y z
N MET A 1 11.66 -2.60 -28.91
CA MET A 1 11.68 -3.14 -27.54
C MET A 1 10.27 -2.98 -27.01
N SER A 2 9.68 -4.02 -26.39
CA SER A 2 8.37 -3.88 -25.74
C SER A 2 8.44 -2.84 -24.62
N ASN A 3 7.30 -2.24 -24.26
CA ASN A 3 7.21 -1.27 -23.17
C ASN A 3 7.76 -1.85 -21.86
N GLU A 4 7.42 -3.10 -21.55
CA GLU A 4 7.94 -3.84 -20.39
C GLU A 4 9.47 -3.92 -20.37
N LEU A 5 10.09 -4.19 -21.53
CA LEU A 5 11.54 -4.33 -21.62
C LEU A 5 12.25 -2.97 -21.39
N LEU A 6 11.61 -1.86 -21.77
CA LEU A 6 12.10 -0.51 -21.47
C LEU A 6 11.93 -0.15 -19.98
N ILE A 7 10.81 -0.50 -19.36
CA ILE A 7 10.59 -0.35 -17.91
C ILE A 7 11.67 -1.12 -17.16
N LEU A 8 11.86 -2.40 -17.50
CA LEU A 8 12.85 -3.28 -16.88
C LEU A 8 14.28 -2.76 -17.07
N PHE A 9 14.63 -2.32 -18.28
CA PHE A 9 15.96 -1.74 -18.54
C PHE A 9 16.22 -0.52 -17.67
N SER A 10 15.26 0.42 -17.62
CA SER A 10 15.38 1.62 -16.80
C SER A 10 15.47 1.27 -15.31
N PHE A 11 14.61 0.38 -14.83
CA PHE A 11 14.63 -0.13 -13.47
C PHE A 11 16.00 -0.71 -13.10
N LEU A 12 16.49 -1.69 -13.87
CA LEU A 12 17.78 -2.35 -13.62
C LEU A 12 18.97 -1.39 -13.70
N LEU A 13 18.91 -0.38 -14.56
CA LEU A 13 19.93 0.67 -14.63
C LEU A 13 20.06 1.40 -13.29
N PHE A 14 18.94 1.87 -12.72
CA PHE A 14 18.96 2.53 -11.41
C PHE A 14 19.36 1.57 -10.29
N MET A 15 18.89 0.32 -10.32
CA MET A 15 19.34 -0.72 -9.38
C MET A 15 20.85 -0.91 -9.41
N GLY A 16 21.45 -0.95 -10.61
CA GLY A 16 22.89 -1.01 -10.81
C GLY A 16 23.63 0.22 -10.28
N ILE A 17 23.06 1.42 -10.46
CA ILE A 17 23.62 2.66 -9.90
C ILE A 17 23.64 2.60 -8.37
N PHE A 18 22.53 2.21 -7.73
CA PHE A 18 22.45 2.11 -6.27
C PHE A 18 23.44 1.08 -5.73
N ALA A 19 23.49 -0.11 -6.31
CA ALA A 19 24.47 -1.13 -5.95
C ALA A 19 25.92 -0.62 -6.11
N GLY A 20 26.21 0.08 -7.21
CA GLY A 20 27.52 0.68 -7.48
C GLY A 20 27.94 1.72 -6.43
N VAL A 21 27.01 2.59 -6.00
CA VAL A 21 27.24 3.57 -4.91
C VAL A 21 27.51 2.86 -3.59
N GLY A 22 26.73 1.82 -3.27
CA GLY A 22 26.93 1.00 -2.08
C GLY A 22 28.31 0.34 -2.07
N ILE A 23 28.75 -0.26 -3.17
CA ILE A 23 30.09 -0.84 -3.32
C ILE A 23 31.19 0.22 -3.22
N ALA A 24 30.99 1.41 -3.80
CA ALA A 24 31.97 2.49 -3.72
C ALA A 24 32.22 2.93 -2.27
N SER A 25 31.19 2.96 -1.43
CA SER A 25 31.30 3.29 0.00
C SER A 25 32.22 2.33 0.77
N MET A 26 32.35 1.07 0.29
CA MET A 26 33.19 0.06 0.94
C MET A 26 34.69 0.39 0.85
N ARG A 27 35.10 1.28 -0.05
CA ARG A 27 36.51 1.69 -0.18
C ARG A 27 37.00 2.56 0.98
N VAL A 28 36.07 3.12 1.77
CA VAL A 28 36.38 4.04 2.88
C VAL A 28 35.92 3.52 4.24
N LYS A 29 35.40 2.28 4.30
CA LYS A 29 34.93 1.66 5.55
C LYS A 29 36.10 1.18 6.42
N GLN A 30 35.81 0.96 7.70
CA GLN A 30 36.70 0.30 8.66
C GLN A 30 36.03 -0.98 9.15
N ASP A 31 36.81 -2.05 9.35
CA ASP A 31 36.29 -3.35 9.82
C ASP A 31 36.08 -3.38 11.35
N THR A 32 35.24 -2.46 11.84
CA THR A 32 34.89 -2.33 13.25
C THR A 32 33.38 -2.24 13.43
N THR A 33 32.85 -2.67 14.57
CA THR A 33 31.41 -2.55 14.87
C THR A 33 30.96 -1.08 14.95
N ASP A 34 31.83 -0.16 15.37
CA ASP A 34 31.51 1.27 15.43
C ASP A 34 31.35 1.90 14.03
N ASP A 35 32.27 1.62 13.10
CA ASP A 35 32.09 2.06 11.71
C ASP A 35 30.86 1.39 11.06
N TYR A 36 30.65 0.12 11.35
CA TYR A 36 29.56 -0.65 10.76
C TYR A 36 28.16 -0.17 11.19
N LEU A 37 27.98 0.27 12.44
CA LEU A 37 26.67 0.66 12.98
C LEU A 37 26.46 2.17 13.07
N VAL A 38 27.51 2.98 13.19
CA VAL A 38 27.41 4.45 13.30
C VAL A 38 28.42 5.24 12.44
N ALA A 39 29.09 4.58 11.48
CA ALA A 39 30.04 5.20 10.54
C ALA A 39 31.15 6.03 11.23
N GLY A 40 31.57 5.63 12.43
CA GLY A 40 32.60 6.33 13.21
C GLY A 40 32.23 7.74 13.63
N ARG A 41 30.93 8.10 13.59
CA ARG A 41 30.39 9.42 13.94
C ARG A 41 30.98 10.59 13.14
N GLY A 42 31.36 10.31 11.88
CA GLY A 42 31.99 11.28 10.98
C GLY A 42 31.23 11.49 9.67
N MET A 43 29.93 11.18 9.64
CA MET A 43 29.15 11.32 8.40
C MET A 43 28.85 12.79 8.11
N HIS A 44 28.93 13.18 6.83
CA HIS A 44 28.56 14.53 6.42
C HIS A 44 27.07 14.80 6.68
N PRO A 45 26.69 15.93 7.29
CA PRO A 45 25.31 16.21 7.69
C PRO A 45 24.26 16.06 6.59
N ALA A 46 24.59 16.50 5.38
CA ALA A 46 23.69 16.37 4.23
C ALA A 46 23.39 14.90 3.88
N LEU A 47 24.41 14.01 3.90
CA LEU A 47 24.22 12.59 3.58
C LEU A 47 23.39 11.89 4.65
N ALA A 48 23.70 12.15 5.93
CA ALA A 48 22.91 11.61 7.04
C ALA A 48 21.45 12.08 7.01
N ALA A 49 21.21 13.34 6.63
CA ALA A 49 19.87 13.90 6.49
C ALA A 49 19.08 13.30 5.33
N LEU A 50 19.68 13.24 4.13
CA LEU A 50 19.04 12.62 2.96
C LEU A 50 18.76 11.14 3.21
N SER A 51 19.66 10.44 3.91
CA SER A 51 19.44 9.07 4.35
C SER A 51 18.27 8.96 5.33
N ALA A 52 18.21 9.82 6.35
CA ALA A 52 17.08 9.85 7.28
C ALA A 52 15.75 10.14 6.57
N VAL A 53 15.75 11.02 5.56
CA VAL A 53 14.58 11.30 4.71
C VAL A 53 14.19 10.08 3.87
N SER A 54 15.15 9.39 3.25
CA SER A 54 14.88 8.20 2.44
C SER A 54 14.28 7.07 3.28
N THR A 55 14.90 6.76 4.43
CA THR A 55 14.38 5.79 5.41
C THR A 55 13.00 6.19 5.95
N TRP A 56 12.70 7.48 6.06
CA TRP A 56 11.38 7.95 6.50
C TRP A 56 10.32 7.82 5.40
N ASN A 57 10.66 8.20 4.17
CA ASN A 57 9.77 8.15 2.99
C ASN A 57 9.62 6.75 2.40
N SER A 58 9.64 5.72 3.25
CA SER A 58 9.62 4.29 2.96
C SER A 58 8.49 3.84 2.01
N GLY A 59 8.31 2.53 1.81
CA GLY A 59 7.11 1.96 1.15
C GLY A 59 5.80 2.51 1.73
N TYR A 60 5.80 2.93 3.00
CA TYR A 60 4.71 3.72 3.58
C TYR A 60 4.33 4.93 2.73
N MET A 61 5.30 5.75 2.33
CA MET A 61 5.01 7.04 1.70
C MET A 61 4.49 6.88 0.27
N PHE A 62 5.03 5.90 -0.47
CA PHE A 62 4.65 5.65 -1.88
C PHE A 62 3.41 4.76 -2.02
N ILE A 63 3.17 3.83 -1.10
CA ILE A 63 2.08 2.87 -1.20
C ILE A 63 1.00 3.18 -0.15
N GLY A 64 1.37 3.13 1.13
CA GLY A 64 0.42 3.29 2.24
C GLY A 64 -0.23 4.68 2.34
N PHE A 65 0.56 5.75 2.36
CA PHE A 65 0.09 7.13 2.54
C PHE A 65 -0.64 7.65 1.31
N ILE A 66 -0.18 7.30 0.11
CA ILE A 66 -0.91 7.57 -1.12
C ILE A 66 -2.28 6.88 -1.11
N GLY A 67 -2.35 5.61 -0.72
CA GLY A 67 -3.63 4.92 -0.52
C GLY A 67 -4.50 5.61 0.52
N PHE A 68 -3.93 6.05 1.65
CA PHE A 68 -4.67 6.80 2.65
C PHE A 68 -5.21 8.14 2.13
N ILE A 69 -4.43 8.88 1.33
CA ILE A 69 -4.89 10.14 0.69
C ILE A 69 -5.95 9.86 -0.37
N PHE A 70 -5.83 8.74 -1.09
CA PHE A 70 -6.83 8.31 -2.06
C PHE A 70 -8.19 8.12 -1.39
N LEU A 71 -8.21 7.58 -0.18
CA LEU A 71 -9.42 7.39 0.62
C LEU A 71 -9.89 8.70 1.29
N GLN A 72 -9.00 9.42 1.96
CA GLN A 72 -9.39 10.55 2.84
C GLN A 72 -9.40 11.93 2.18
N GLY A 73 -8.89 12.04 0.95
CA GLY A 73 -8.83 13.31 0.23
C GLY A 73 -8.07 14.39 0.99
N TYR A 74 -8.65 15.60 1.04
CA TYR A 74 -8.02 16.80 1.58
C TYR A 74 -7.75 16.71 3.08
N SER A 75 -8.55 15.94 3.83
CA SER A 75 -8.39 15.79 5.27
C SER A 75 -7.03 15.17 5.66
N ALA A 76 -6.40 14.40 4.77
CA ALA A 76 -5.06 13.86 4.98
C ALA A 76 -3.96 14.95 5.13
N ILE A 77 -4.26 16.22 4.80
CA ILE A 77 -3.34 17.36 4.97
C ILE A 77 -2.89 17.54 6.43
N TRP A 78 -3.75 17.18 7.39
CA TRP A 78 -3.43 17.25 8.81
C TRP A 78 -2.30 16.31 9.18
N ILE A 79 -2.27 15.11 8.60
CA ILE A 79 -1.13 14.19 8.75
C ILE A 79 0.13 14.86 8.25
N ALA A 80 0.10 15.42 7.04
CA ALA A 80 1.27 16.01 6.42
C ALA A 80 1.83 17.19 7.23
N LEU A 81 0.99 18.16 7.57
CA LEU A 81 1.41 19.38 8.25
C LEU A 81 1.77 19.13 9.72
N VAL A 82 0.92 18.44 10.46
CA VAL A 82 1.05 18.34 11.91
C VAL A 82 2.12 17.32 12.31
N SER A 83 2.28 16.23 11.54
CA SER A 83 3.42 15.34 11.73
C SER A 83 4.74 16.03 11.40
N THR A 84 4.79 16.92 10.40
CA THR A 84 5.99 17.72 10.09
C THR A 84 6.35 18.65 11.25
N ILE A 85 5.36 19.26 11.90
CA ILE A 85 5.56 20.07 13.11
C ILE A 85 6.09 19.20 14.27
N GLY A 86 5.53 18.01 14.49
CA GLY A 86 6.03 17.05 15.49
C GLY A 86 7.49 16.65 15.23
N GLN A 87 7.85 16.40 13.97
CA GLN A 87 9.22 16.11 13.56
C GLN A 87 10.15 17.32 13.78
N LEU A 88 9.68 18.54 13.52
CA LEU A 88 10.47 19.75 13.76
C LEU A 88 10.79 19.89 15.26
N VAL A 89 9.80 19.67 16.12
CA VAL A 89 9.96 19.64 17.57
C VAL A 89 10.97 18.55 17.99
N ALA A 90 10.86 17.35 17.43
CA ALA A 90 11.82 16.28 17.64
C ALA A 90 13.25 16.69 17.23
N TRP A 91 13.43 17.31 16.06
CA TRP A 91 14.72 17.81 15.63
C TRP A 91 15.29 18.89 16.53
N ILE A 92 14.48 19.83 17.01
CA ILE A 92 15.00 20.90 17.87
C ILE A 92 15.46 20.35 19.24
N TRP A 93 14.71 19.41 19.83
CA TRP A 93 14.95 18.97 21.21
C TRP A 93 15.39 17.50 21.35
N LEU A 94 14.63 16.55 20.82
CA LEU A 94 14.89 15.12 21.04
C LEU A 94 16.16 14.65 20.34
N TYR A 95 16.34 14.96 19.05
CA TYR A 95 17.54 14.56 18.32
C TYR A 95 18.80 15.25 18.86
N LYS A 96 18.68 16.43 19.48
CA LYS A 96 19.79 17.06 20.20
C LYS A 96 20.22 16.22 21.41
N TYR A 97 19.24 15.77 22.21
CA TYR A 97 19.51 14.91 23.36
C TYR A 97 20.08 13.55 22.92
N ILE A 98 19.45 12.89 21.94
CA ILE A 98 19.86 11.58 21.40
C ILE A 98 21.28 11.63 20.83
N GLN A 99 21.60 12.63 20.00
CA GLN A 99 22.94 12.78 19.41
C GLN A 99 24.00 12.97 20.49
N LYS A 100 23.72 13.87 21.46
CA LYS A 100 24.64 14.17 22.55
C LYS A 100 24.91 12.93 23.40
N GLU A 101 23.87 12.28 23.90
CA GLU A 101 24.00 11.08 24.74
C GLU A 101 24.63 9.91 23.96
N GLY A 102 24.25 9.73 22.69
CA GLY A 102 24.82 8.71 21.82
C GLY A 102 26.32 8.87 21.63
N ASN A 103 26.81 10.10 21.52
CA ASN A 103 28.23 10.38 21.41
C ASN A 103 28.96 10.28 22.78
N GLU A 104 28.46 10.97 23.81
CA GLU A 104 29.10 11.01 25.14
C GLU A 104 29.20 9.62 25.80
N ARG A 105 28.22 8.74 25.54
CA ARG A 105 28.18 7.39 26.10
C ARG A 105 28.61 6.30 25.12
N ASN A 106 29.06 6.69 23.92
CA ASN A 106 29.47 5.79 22.84
C ASN A 106 28.43 4.70 22.52
N LEU A 107 27.15 5.11 22.41
CA LEU A 107 26.04 4.21 22.09
C LEU A 107 25.88 4.07 20.58
N ARG A 108 25.37 2.91 20.15
CA ARG A 108 25.06 2.63 18.73
C ARG A 108 23.60 2.19 18.52
N SER A 109 22.87 1.98 19.61
CA SER A 109 21.46 1.59 19.62
C SER A 109 20.63 2.61 20.38
N LEU A 110 19.44 2.92 19.86
CA LEU A 110 18.45 3.73 20.56
C LEU A 110 17.97 3.06 21.85
N SER A 111 17.94 1.73 21.88
CA SER A 111 17.50 0.97 23.07
C SER A 111 18.41 1.19 24.27
N SER A 112 19.70 1.48 24.06
CA SER A 112 20.61 1.81 25.14
C SER A 112 20.25 3.12 25.86
N LEU A 113 19.56 4.06 25.19
CA LEU A 113 19.21 5.37 25.75
C LEU A 113 18.12 5.29 26.83
N VAL A 114 17.35 4.20 26.91
CA VAL A 114 16.32 4.05 27.95
C VAL A 114 16.88 3.65 29.31
N SER A 115 18.19 3.42 29.41
CA SER A 115 18.90 3.02 30.64
C SER A 115 20.15 3.87 30.87
N SER A 116 20.73 3.83 32.07
CA SER A 116 22.06 4.41 32.35
C SER A 116 23.20 3.40 32.23
N LYS A 117 22.90 2.09 32.14
CA LYS A 117 23.89 1.01 32.11
C LYS A 117 23.63 0.08 30.93
N ILE A 118 24.69 -0.23 30.18
CA ILE A 118 24.64 -1.20 29.08
C ILE A 118 24.15 -2.55 29.61
N GLY A 119 23.21 -3.17 28.87
CA GLY A 119 22.64 -4.47 29.21
C GLY A 119 21.66 -4.48 30.38
N ALA A 120 21.21 -3.31 30.86
CA ALA A 120 20.17 -3.20 31.87
C ALA A 120 18.85 -3.86 31.38
N PRO A 121 18.00 -4.39 32.31
CA PRO A 121 16.77 -5.08 31.94
C PRO A 121 15.83 -4.25 31.06
N GLU A 122 15.73 -2.95 31.31
CA GLU A 122 14.92 -2.02 30.53
C GLU A 122 15.48 -1.79 29.11
N ALA A 123 16.80 -1.68 28.95
CA ALA A 123 17.43 -1.59 27.61
C ALA A 123 17.25 -2.89 26.81
N LYS A 124 17.35 -4.04 27.48
CA LYS A 124 17.08 -5.35 26.87
C LYS A 124 15.64 -5.47 26.39
N LEU A 125 14.67 -5.05 27.20
CA LEU A 125 13.27 -5.08 26.79
C LEU A 125 13.01 -4.12 25.62
N ALA A 126 13.53 -2.89 25.70
CA ALA A 126 13.44 -1.92 24.60
C ALA A 126 14.04 -2.48 23.29
N ALA A 127 15.16 -3.19 23.38
CA ALA A 127 15.80 -3.84 22.24
C ALA A 127 15.00 -5.01 21.67
N VAL A 128 14.43 -5.87 22.52
CA VAL A 128 13.55 -6.96 22.06
C VAL A 128 12.31 -6.41 21.36
N LEU A 129 11.67 -5.38 21.93
CA LEU A 129 10.52 -4.72 21.32
C LEU A 129 10.91 -4.01 20.02
N SER A 130 12.09 -3.39 19.97
CA SER A 130 12.63 -2.80 18.74
C SER A 130 12.78 -3.83 17.64
N VAL A 131 13.43 -4.97 17.94
CA VAL A 131 13.62 -6.05 16.97
C VAL A 131 12.29 -6.60 16.49
N PHE A 132 11.31 -6.78 17.39
CA PHE A 132 9.97 -7.21 17.03
C PHE A 132 9.32 -6.25 16.02
N PHE A 133 9.13 -4.98 16.37
CA PHE A 133 8.46 -4.03 15.48
C PHE A 133 9.23 -3.81 14.17
N LEU A 134 10.56 -3.69 14.22
CA LEU A 134 11.38 -3.42 13.04
C LEU A 134 11.50 -4.61 12.10
N ALA A 135 11.45 -5.85 12.58
CA ALA A 135 11.48 -7.03 11.72
C ALA A 135 10.18 -7.16 10.90
N PHE A 136 9.01 -6.98 11.53
CA PHE A 136 7.73 -6.91 10.81
C PHE A 136 7.67 -5.72 9.87
N TYR A 137 8.20 -4.57 10.30
CA TYR A 137 8.22 -3.39 9.46
C TYR A 137 9.15 -3.60 8.24
N ALA A 138 10.32 -4.23 8.40
CA ALA A 138 11.20 -4.60 7.28
C ALA A 138 10.54 -5.61 6.34
N ALA A 139 9.79 -6.57 6.87
CA ALA A 139 8.99 -7.48 6.04
C ALA A 139 7.96 -6.72 5.19
N ALA A 140 7.25 -5.76 5.78
CA ALA A 140 6.29 -4.91 5.06
C ALA A 140 6.96 -4.07 3.96
N GLN A 141 8.20 -3.61 4.16
CA GLN A 141 8.96 -2.92 3.11
C GLN A 141 9.26 -3.83 1.92
N LEU A 142 9.73 -5.06 2.19
CA LEU A 142 10.00 -6.04 1.13
C LEU A 142 8.73 -6.42 0.38
N THR A 143 7.60 -6.61 1.09
CA THR A 143 6.28 -6.84 0.49
C THR A 143 5.85 -5.66 -0.40
N ALA A 144 5.98 -4.42 0.06
CA ALA A 144 5.63 -3.24 -0.75
C ALA A 144 6.45 -3.15 -2.06
N GLY A 145 7.72 -3.56 -2.04
CA GLY A 145 8.52 -3.70 -3.26
C GLY A 145 8.01 -4.81 -4.18
N GLY A 146 7.58 -5.95 -3.60
CA GLY A 146 6.90 -7.04 -4.30
C GLY A 146 5.61 -6.60 -5.00
N VAL A 147 4.73 -5.90 -4.28
CA VAL A 147 3.46 -5.35 -4.80
C VAL A 147 3.72 -4.41 -5.97
N ALA A 148 4.66 -3.46 -5.83
CA ALA A 148 4.98 -2.54 -6.92
C ALA A 148 5.52 -3.25 -8.17
N LEU A 149 6.35 -4.28 -7.99
CA LEU A 149 6.84 -5.11 -9.09
C LEU A 149 5.70 -5.89 -9.76
N ASN A 150 4.79 -6.46 -8.96
CA ASN A 150 3.63 -7.17 -9.47
C ASN A 150 2.69 -6.26 -10.26
N SER A 151 2.32 -5.10 -9.72
CA SER A 151 1.43 -4.16 -10.40
C SER A 151 2.00 -3.73 -11.76
N MET A 152 3.30 -3.38 -11.81
CA MET A 152 3.92 -2.74 -12.99
C MET A 152 4.50 -3.70 -14.03
N LEU A 153 4.93 -4.91 -13.63
CA LEU A 153 5.55 -5.88 -14.54
C LEU A 153 4.80 -7.22 -14.58
N LYS A 154 3.72 -7.37 -13.80
CA LYS A 154 2.96 -8.62 -13.63
C LYS A 154 3.81 -9.80 -13.16
N TRP A 155 4.95 -9.52 -12.53
CA TRP A 155 5.82 -10.54 -11.96
C TRP A 155 5.29 -10.98 -10.58
N PRO A 156 5.48 -12.25 -10.18
CA PRO A 156 5.13 -12.68 -8.83
C PRO A 156 5.81 -11.81 -7.78
N GLU A 157 5.06 -11.35 -6.77
CA GLU A 157 5.57 -10.50 -5.68
C GLU A 157 6.81 -11.09 -4.99
N THR A 158 6.86 -12.42 -4.88
CA THR A 158 8.00 -13.19 -4.36
C THR A 158 9.32 -12.79 -5.03
N ILE A 159 9.32 -12.51 -6.34
CA ILE A 159 10.52 -12.07 -7.05
C ILE A 159 10.97 -10.70 -6.55
N GLY A 160 10.04 -9.77 -6.36
CA GLY A 160 10.34 -8.43 -5.84
C GLY A 160 10.90 -8.47 -4.41
N ILE A 161 10.33 -9.33 -3.55
CA ILE A 161 10.83 -9.57 -2.20
C ILE A 161 12.28 -10.10 -2.23
N LEU A 162 12.57 -11.08 -3.09
CA LEU A 162 13.91 -11.66 -3.21
C LEU A 162 14.93 -10.67 -3.78
N ILE A 163 14.53 -9.82 -4.73
CA ILE A 163 15.36 -8.71 -5.23
C ILE A 163 15.70 -7.76 -4.08
N GLY A 164 14.70 -7.35 -3.30
CA GLY A 164 14.90 -6.50 -2.12
C GLY A 164 15.87 -7.11 -1.11
N PHE A 165 15.70 -8.40 -0.79
CA PHE A 165 16.60 -9.13 0.11
C PHE A 165 18.05 -9.14 -0.40
N VAL A 166 18.26 -9.52 -1.66
CA VAL A 166 19.60 -9.58 -2.26
C VAL A 166 20.29 -8.23 -2.20
N LEU A 167 19.56 -7.15 -2.49
CA LEU A 167 20.14 -5.81 -2.51
C LEU A 167 20.47 -5.30 -1.11
N VAL A 168 19.53 -5.44 -0.16
CA VAL A 168 19.77 -5.11 1.25
C VAL A 168 21.00 -5.87 1.76
N VAL A 169 21.11 -7.17 1.48
CA VAL A 169 22.29 -7.95 1.88
C VAL A 169 23.56 -7.46 1.16
N ALA A 170 23.51 -7.23 -0.15
CA ALA A 170 24.68 -6.94 -0.98
C ALA A 170 25.48 -5.74 -0.47
N TYR A 171 24.82 -4.64 -0.06
CA TYR A 171 25.53 -3.46 0.42
C TYR A 171 25.54 -3.32 1.95
N CYS A 172 24.50 -3.76 2.69
CA CYS A 172 24.49 -3.62 4.15
C CYS A 172 25.40 -4.61 4.85
N TYR A 173 25.41 -5.87 4.42
CA TYR A 173 26.35 -6.86 4.97
C TYR A 173 27.79 -6.42 4.72
N ALA A 174 28.05 -5.83 3.56
CA ALA A 174 29.39 -5.48 3.13
C ALA A 174 29.93 -4.17 3.74
N GLY A 175 29.11 -3.12 3.82
CA GLY A 175 29.52 -1.77 4.22
C GLY A 175 28.73 -1.13 5.37
N GLY A 176 27.77 -1.84 5.97
CA GLY A 176 27.02 -1.37 7.15
C GLY A 176 26.26 -0.08 6.89
N ILE A 177 26.11 0.74 7.94
CA ILE A 177 25.38 2.01 7.87
C ILE A 177 26.01 3.02 6.91
N ARG A 178 27.32 2.94 6.68
CA ARG A 178 28.01 3.84 5.73
C ARG A 178 27.53 3.58 4.30
N ALA A 179 27.44 2.31 3.92
CA ALA A 179 26.91 1.93 2.61
C ALA A 179 25.46 2.34 2.46
N SER A 180 24.64 2.04 3.48
CA SER A 180 23.22 2.44 3.52
C SER A 180 23.06 3.95 3.36
N ILE A 181 23.78 4.78 4.13
CA ILE A 181 23.69 6.25 4.01
C ILE A 181 24.06 6.75 2.59
N TRP A 182 25.06 6.15 1.96
CA TRP A 182 25.47 6.54 0.60
C TRP A 182 24.44 6.13 -0.45
N THR A 183 23.91 4.91 -0.36
CA THR A 183 22.84 4.45 -1.26
C THR A 183 21.58 5.28 -1.06
N ASP A 184 21.19 5.54 0.19
CA ASP A 184 20.00 6.31 0.52
C ASP A 184 20.06 7.74 -0.03
N ALA A 185 21.24 8.39 0.00
CA ALA A 185 21.40 9.72 -0.56
C ALA A 185 21.20 9.74 -2.09
N ALA A 186 21.72 8.73 -2.79
CA ALA A 186 21.49 8.57 -4.22
C ALA A 186 20.03 8.24 -4.53
N GLN A 187 19.44 7.31 -3.78
CA GLN A 187 18.05 6.88 -3.86
C GLN A 187 17.07 8.03 -3.62
N SER A 188 17.28 8.82 -2.57
CA SER A 188 16.47 10.00 -2.26
C SER A 188 16.43 11.03 -3.39
N THR A 189 17.53 11.16 -4.13
CA THR A 189 17.60 12.05 -5.30
C THR A 189 16.76 11.52 -6.46
N VAL A 190 16.78 10.21 -6.71
CA VAL A 190 15.94 9.59 -7.74
C VAL A 190 14.46 9.67 -7.36
N MET A 191 14.14 9.39 -6.09
CA MET A 191 12.78 9.45 -5.57
C MET A 191 12.16 10.84 -5.74
N ILE A 192 12.88 11.92 -5.40
CA ILE A 192 12.33 13.28 -5.51
C ILE A 192 12.16 13.73 -6.97
N ILE A 193 13.11 13.39 -7.85
CA ILE A 193 13.02 13.72 -9.28
C ILE A 193 11.89 12.94 -9.94
N GLY A 194 11.83 11.62 -9.72
CA GLY A 194 10.77 10.76 -10.25
C GLY A 194 9.38 11.23 -9.80
N SER A 195 9.22 11.48 -8.50
CA SER A 195 7.96 11.96 -7.93
C SER A 195 7.56 13.34 -8.46
N THR A 196 8.53 14.24 -8.70
CA THR A 196 8.24 15.56 -9.29
C THR A 196 7.68 15.40 -10.70
N ILE A 197 8.32 14.59 -11.54
CA ILE A 197 7.85 14.33 -12.91
C ILE A 197 6.46 13.69 -12.89
N LEU A 198 6.27 12.66 -12.06
CA LEU A 198 4.99 11.97 -11.91
C LEU A 198 3.88 12.94 -11.46
N CYS A 199 4.14 13.77 -10.46
CA CYS A 199 3.19 14.77 -9.98
C CYS A 199 2.79 15.75 -11.08
N LEU A 200 3.74 16.27 -11.86
CA LEU A 200 3.44 17.20 -12.96
C LEU A 200 2.55 16.57 -14.02
N VAL A 201 2.81 15.30 -14.38
CA VAL A 201 1.98 14.56 -15.33
C VAL A 201 0.59 14.28 -14.76
N ALA A 202 0.50 13.82 -13.51
CA ALA A 202 -0.75 13.50 -12.84
C ALA A 202 -1.68 14.72 -12.75
N ILE A 203 -1.14 15.85 -12.28
CA ILE A 203 -1.86 17.12 -12.19
C ILE A 203 -2.25 17.63 -13.59
N GLY A 204 -1.42 17.41 -14.61
CA GLY A 204 -1.77 17.70 -16.00
C GLY A 204 -2.98 16.90 -16.50
N LYS A 205 -3.05 15.59 -16.21
CA LYS A 205 -4.15 14.70 -16.62
C LYS A 205 -5.51 15.09 -16.03
N VAL A 206 -5.52 15.70 -14.85
CA VAL A 206 -6.75 16.16 -14.18
C VAL A 206 -7.11 17.62 -14.48
N GLY A 207 -6.38 18.30 -15.37
CA GLY A 207 -6.68 19.68 -15.76
C GLY A 207 -6.12 20.75 -14.81
N GLY A 208 -5.03 20.44 -14.10
CA GLY A 208 -4.42 21.33 -13.10
C GLY A 208 -5.05 21.20 -11.71
N LEU A 209 -4.65 22.09 -10.79
CA LEU A 209 -5.17 22.06 -9.40
C LEU A 209 -6.67 22.36 -9.31
N GLY A 210 -7.20 23.22 -10.20
CA GLY A 210 -8.64 23.49 -10.27
C GLY A 210 -9.41 22.25 -10.71
N GLY A 211 -9.01 21.63 -11.82
CA GLY A 211 -9.65 20.40 -12.30
C GLY A 211 -9.49 19.21 -11.34
N LEU A 212 -8.39 19.14 -10.57
CA LEU A 212 -8.26 18.18 -9.48
C LEU A 212 -9.35 18.37 -8.42
N HIS A 213 -9.52 19.61 -7.93
CA HIS A 213 -10.55 19.93 -6.93
C HIS A 213 -11.96 19.64 -7.46
N ASP A 214 -12.26 20.09 -8.67
CA ASP A 214 -13.57 19.90 -9.29
C ASP A 214 -13.91 18.41 -9.45
N LYS A 215 -12.95 17.60 -9.92
CA LYS A 215 -13.12 16.15 -10.04
C LYS A 215 -13.35 15.48 -8.69
N LEU A 216 -12.55 15.82 -7.67
CA LEU A 216 -12.72 15.24 -6.33
C LEU A 216 -14.06 15.62 -5.72
N ASN A 217 -14.47 16.89 -5.83
CA ASN A 217 -15.74 17.37 -5.30
C ASN A 217 -16.96 16.74 -6.00
N VAL A 218 -16.82 16.37 -7.29
CA VAL A 218 -17.86 15.62 -8.01
C VAL A 218 -17.92 14.16 -7.57
N ILE A 219 -16.77 13.55 -7.21
CA ILE A 219 -16.73 12.17 -6.69
C ILE A 219 -17.43 12.12 -5.34
N ASP A 220 -17.02 13.00 -4.42
CA ASP A 220 -17.55 13.11 -3.07
C ASP A 220 -17.08 14.45 -2.48
N SER A 221 -18.01 15.25 -1.95
CA SER A 221 -17.68 16.53 -1.32
C SER A 221 -16.79 16.40 -0.08
N ASP A 222 -16.81 15.24 0.59
CA ASP A 222 -15.96 14.97 1.76
C ASP A 222 -14.49 14.87 1.37
N LEU A 223 -14.18 14.42 0.14
CA LEU A 223 -12.81 14.35 -0.37
C LEU A 223 -12.13 15.71 -0.52
N VAL A 224 -12.91 16.79 -0.62
CA VAL A 224 -12.37 18.16 -0.65
C VAL A 224 -12.56 18.90 0.67
N ASN A 225 -13.09 18.23 1.69
CA ASN A 225 -13.18 18.75 3.04
C ASN A 225 -11.83 18.60 3.79
N ILE A 226 -11.46 19.63 4.55
CA ILE A 226 -10.24 19.61 5.36
C ILE A 226 -10.38 18.78 6.63
N TYR A 227 -11.59 18.37 6.99
CA TYR A 227 -11.88 17.49 8.11
C TYR A 227 -12.67 16.27 7.64
N PRO A 228 -12.43 15.08 8.22
CA PRO A 228 -13.31 13.95 7.99
C PRO A 228 -14.60 14.09 8.81
N SER A 229 -15.68 13.45 8.36
CA SER A 229 -16.89 13.25 9.14
C SER A 229 -16.64 12.30 10.33
N GLY A 230 -17.53 12.32 11.32
CA GLY A 230 -17.58 11.30 12.38
C GLY A 230 -16.43 11.21 13.38
N LEU A 231 -15.74 12.32 13.66
CA LEU A 231 -14.72 12.35 14.73
C LEU A 231 -15.36 12.33 16.13
N ALA A 232 -15.82 11.15 16.57
CA ALA A 232 -16.54 10.95 17.83
C ALA A 232 -15.78 11.41 19.09
N LEU A 233 -14.44 11.42 19.04
CA LEU A 233 -13.58 11.88 20.14
C LEU A 233 -13.05 13.32 19.95
N GLY A 234 -13.57 14.04 18.96
CA GLY A 234 -13.23 15.44 18.66
C GLY A 234 -12.02 15.59 17.74
N ALA A 235 -12.02 16.69 16.97
CA ALA A 235 -10.96 16.99 16.01
C ALA A 235 -9.62 17.29 16.68
N THR A 236 -9.62 17.79 17.91
CA THR A 236 -8.39 18.11 18.63
C THR A 236 -7.56 16.86 18.89
N LEU A 237 -8.19 15.78 19.36
CA LEU A 237 -7.48 14.53 19.62
C LEU A 237 -6.96 13.90 18.34
N TRP A 238 -7.73 13.99 17.25
CA TRP A 238 -7.32 13.54 15.93
C TRP A 238 -6.08 14.30 15.43
N VAL A 239 -6.09 15.64 15.49
CA VAL A 239 -4.94 16.48 15.14
C VAL A 239 -3.72 16.18 16.03
N VAL A 240 -3.91 16.06 17.34
CA VAL A 240 -2.84 15.75 18.29
C VAL A 240 -2.22 14.38 18.01
N ALA A 241 -3.01 13.41 17.53
CA ALA A 241 -2.50 12.08 17.19
C ALA A 241 -1.41 12.15 16.11
N PHE A 242 -1.54 13.05 15.12
CA PHE A 242 -0.52 13.27 14.08
C PHE A 242 0.71 14.01 14.60
N PHE A 243 0.53 14.96 15.53
CA PHE A 243 1.67 15.60 16.20
C PHE A 243 2.50 14.56 16.96
N LEU A 244 1.83 13.70 17.73
CA LEU A 244 2.45 12.59 18.45
C LEU A 244 3.10 11.58 17.50
N GLY A 245 2.48 11.31 16.35
CA GLY A 245 3.06 10.49 15.30
C GLY A 245 4.36 11.07 14.73
N GLY A 246 4.37 12.38 14.43
CA GLY A 246 5.55 13.11 13.99
C GLY A 246 6.66 13.17 15.04
N LEU A 247 6.29 13.36 16.32
CA LEU A 247 7.23 13.27 17.44
C LEU A 247 7.80 11.85 17.57
N GLY A 248 6.95 10.84 17.34
CA GLY A 248 7.24 9.40 17.33
C GLY A 248 8.36 8.99 16.38
N VAL A 249 8.67 9.79 15.36
CA VAL A 249 9.81 9.58 14.46
C VAL A 249 11.14 9.55 15.22
N ALA A 250 11.28 10.35 16.28
CA ALA A 250 12.48 10.32 17.13
C ALA A 250 12.60 9.04 18.00
N GLY A 251 11.53 8.25 18.06
CA GLY A 251 11.50 6.94 18.69
C GLY A 251 11.85 5.80 17.74
N GLN A 252 12.14 6.08 16.47
CA GLN A 252 12.43 5.08 15.45
C GLN A 252 13.94 4.77 15.41
N PRO A 253 14.40 3.58 15.84
CA PRO A 253 15.82 3.25 15.87
C PRO A 253 16.52 3.38 14.49
N GLN A 254 15.82 3.00 13.43
CA GLN A 254 16.29 3.07 12.04
C GLN A 254 16.58 4.50 11.57
N VAL A 255 15.77 5.48 11.99
CA VAL A 255 15.99 6.91 11.69
C VAL A 255 17.05 7.50 12.63
N VAL A 256 16.95 7.19 13.93
CA VAL A 256 17.89 7.67 14.95
C VAL A 256 19.33 7.28 14.65
N SER A 257 19.58 6.08 14.12
CA SER A 257 20.92 5.62 13.76
C SER A 257 21.67 6.62 12.86
N ARG A 258 20.98 7.33 11.96
CA ARG A 258 21.57 8.38 11.10
C ARG A 258 22.02 9.58 11.91
N VAL A 259 21.19 10.01 12.85
CA VAL A 259 21.51 11.12 13.77
C VAL A 259 22.70 10.75 14.66
N MET A 260 22.81 9.48 15.07
CA MET A 260 23.95 8.98 15.84
C MET A 260 25.26 8.93 15.04
N THR A 261 25.22 9.04 13.70
CA THR A 261 26.43 9.16 12.86
C THR A 261 27.01 10.57 12.80
N LEU A 262 26.31 11.57 13.37
CA LEU A 262 26.74 12.96 13.40
C LEU A 262 27.66 13.22 14.60
N LYS A 263 28.68 14.06 14.40
CA LYS A 263 29.71 14.29 15.41
C LYS A 263 29.24 15.19 16.55
N ASP A 264 28.56 16.30 16.22
CA ASP A 264 28.17 17.31 17.21
C ASP A 264 26.82 18.00 16.87
N ASP A 265 26.40 18.94 17.74
CA ASP A 265 25.16 19.69 17.57
C ASP A 265 25.18 20.64 16.35
N SER A 266 26.35 21.05 15.87
CA SER A 266 26.47 21.86 14.65
C SER A 266 26.11 21.01 13.43
N ASP A 267 26.71 19.82 13.34
CA ASP A 267 26.39 18.83 12.31
C ASP A 267 24.90 18.45 12.34
N ARG A 268 24.34 18.22 13.54
CA ARG A 268 22.91 17.94 13.71
C ARG A 268 22.01 19.07 13.22
N LYS A 269 22.35 20.33 13.50
CA LYS A 269 21.57 21.48 13.01
C LYS A 269 21.63 21.59 11.49
N GLN A 270 22.79 21.34 10.89
CA GLN A 270 22.92 21.32 9.44
C GLN A 270 22.10 20.17 8.84
N ALA A 271 22.14 18.98 9.45
CA ALA A 271 21.33 17.84 9.04
C ALA A 271 19.83 18.12 9.15
N MET A 272 19.38 18.82 10.20
CA MET A 272 17.98 19.26 10.34
C MET A 272 17.54 20.13 9.16
N VAL A 273 18.36 21.09 8.73
CA VAL A 273 18.03 21.95 7.58
C VAL A 273 17.90 21.12 6.31
N TRP A 274 18.87 20.24 6.03
CA TRP A 274 18.81 19.34 4.87
C TRP A 274 17.60 18.42 4.92
N PHE A 275 17.25 17.89 6.10
CA PHE A 275 16.09 17.03 6.29
C PHE A 275 14.81 17.74 5.85
N PHE A 276 14.53 18.95 6.33
CA PHE A 276 13.30 19.66 5.98
C PHE A 276 13.28 20.21 4.54
N VAL A 277 14.44 20.60 4.00
CA VAL A 277 14.57 21.00 2.59
C VAL A 277 14.19 19.85 1.66
N TRP A 278 14.48 18.60 2.05
CA TRP A 278 14.16 17.42 1.24
C TRP A 278 12.78 16.84 1.56
N GLN A 279 12.40 16.75 2.84
CA GLN A 279 11.16 16.14 3.30
C GLN A 279 9.91 16.95 2.91
N THR A 280 9.97 18.29 3.02
CA THR A 280 8.80 19.15 2.81
C THR A 280 8.29 19.10 1.36
N PRO A 281 9.15 19.21 0.33
CA PRO A 281 8.70 18.99 -1.04
C PRO A 281 8.22 17.56 -1.27
N PHE A 282 8.89 16.57 -0.67
CA PHE A 282 8.52 15.17 -0.84
C PHE A 282 7.09 14.88 -0.39
N ILE A 283 6.74 15.27 0.84
CA ILE A 283 5.40 15.02 1.37
C ILE A 283 4.32 15.79 0.60
N ALA A 284 4.64 16.99 0.09
CA ALA A 284 3.73 17.75 -0.77
C ALA A 284 3.49 17.05 -2.13
N LEU A 285 4.54 16.49 -2.74
CA LEU A 285 4.41 15.71 -3.97
C LEU A 285 3.54 14.47 -3.77
N MET A 286 3.79 13.71 -2.70
CA MET A 286 3.03 12.50 -2.38
C MET A 286 1.56 12.81 -2.12
N PHE A 287 1.29 13.93 -1.43
CA PHE A 287 -0.07 14.42 -1.20
C PHE A 287 -0.81 14.70 -2.51
N LEU A 288 -0.21 15.48 -3.41
CA LEU A 288 -0.81 15.79 -4.71
C LEU A 288 -0.98 14.56 -5.60
N ILE A 289 -0.02 13.63 -5.58
CA ILE A 289 -0.10 12.39 -6.35
C ILE A 289 -1.24 11.51 -5.83
N GLY A 290 -1.42 11.36 -4.51
CA GLY A 290 -2.52 10.58 -3.94
C GLY A 290 -3.89 11.12 -4.32
N LEU A 291 -4.07 12.45 -4.23
CA LEU A 291 -5.29 13.12 -4.68
C LEU A 291 -5.54 12.90 -6.18
N ALA A 292 -4.49 13.04 -7.00
CA ALA A 292 -4.60 12.81 -8.44
C ALA A 292 -4.94 11.35 -8.77
N CYS A 293 -4.41 10.37 -8.02
CA CYS A 293 -4.78 8.96 -8.19
C CYS A 293 -6.28 8.76 -7.97
N ARG A 294 -6.87 9.33 -6.91
CA ARG A 294 -8.32 9.25 -6.67
C ARG A 294 -9.12 9.90 -7.78
N ALA A 295 -8.71 11.07 -8.26
CA ALA A 295 -9.40 11.78 -9.33
C ALA A 295 -9.28 11.10 -10.71
N ILE A 296 -8.22 10.33 -10.96
CA ILE A 296 -7.98 9.62 -12.23
C ILE A 296 -8.65 8.25 -12.24
N PHE A 297 -8.56 7.51 -11.14
CA PHE A 297 -8.97 6.10 -11.06
C PHE A 297 -10.27 5.88 -10.29
N ASN A 298 -11.10 6.91 -10.13
CA ASN A 298 -12.41 6.77 -9.51
C ASN A 298 -13.26 5.73 -10.26
N GLY A 299 -13.82 4.76 -9.53
CA GLY A 299 -14.62 3.67 -10.10
C GLY A 299 -13.81 2.61 -10.85
N ILE A 300 -12.48 2.76 -10.97
CA ILE A 300 -11.57 1.80 -11.59
C ILE A 300 -10.81 1.02 -10.51
N ILE A 301 -10.28 1.74 -9.51
CA ILE A 301 -9.61 1.16 -8.35
C ILE A 301 -10.59 1.18 -7.19
N ALA A 302 -10.89 0.00 -6.65
CA ALA A 302 -11.71 -0.14 -5.47
C ALA A 302 -10.99 0.44 -4.23
N PRO A 303 -11.71 0.96 -3.21
CA PRO A 303 -11.10 1.52 -2.01
C PRO A 303 -10.06 0.61 -1.33
N GLU A 304 -10.32 -0.69 -1.29
CA GLU A 304 -9.43 -1.73 -0.78
C GLU A 304 -8.10 -1.81 -1.54
N ASP A 305 -8.12 -1.49 -2.85
CA ASP A 305 -6.96 -1.50 -3.73
C ASP A 305 -6.28 -0.13 -3.87
N ALA A 306 -6.66 0.87 -3.07
CA ALA A 306 -6.15 2.24 -3.15
C ALA A 306 -4.61 2.34 -3.15
N GLN A 307 -3.92 1.36 -2.56
CA GLN A 307 -2.46 1.26 -2.51
C GLN A 307 -1.80 1.01 -3.88
N THR A 308 -2.56 0.52 -4.87
CA THR A 308 -2.11 0.28 -6.25
C THR A 308 -2.15 1.53 -7.14
N GLY A 309 -2.77 2.62 -6.68
CA GLY A 309 -2.99 3.83 -7.49
C GLY A 309 -1.70 4.46 -8.03
N LEU A 310 -0.63 4.48 -7.24
CA LEU A 310 0.67 4.98 -7.71
C LEU A 310 1.30 4.05 -8.77
N PRO A 311 1.44 2.73 -8.55
CA PRO A 311 1.89 1.81 -9.59
C PRO A 311 1.10 1.90 -10.90
N GLU A 312 -0.23 1.99 -10.82
CA GLU A 312 -1.10 2.15 -12.00
C GLU A 312 -0.86 3.49 -12.71
N LEU A 313 -0.73 4.58 -11.95
CA LEU A 313 -0.37 5.87 -12.52
C LEU A 313 1.00 5.83 -13.21
N ALA A 314 1.96 5.10 -12.65
CA ALA A 314 3.30 4.97 -13.22
C ALA A 314 3.31 4.18 -14.54
N GLN A 315 2.45 3.16 -14.68
CA GLN A 315 2.27 2.42 -15.94
C GLN A 315 1.70 3.30 -17.05
N SER A 316 0.91 4.31 -16.69
CA SER A 316 0.34 5.28 -17.64
C SER A 316 1.34 6.30 -18.20
N LEU A 317 2.62 6.24 -17.79
CA LEU A 317 3.70 7.09 -18.28
C LEU A 317 4.44 6.45 -19.48
N ASN A 318 5.37 7.21 -20.07
CA ASN A 318 6.38 6.60 -20.95
C ASN A 318 7.11 5.47 -20.20
N PRO A 319 7.36 4.30 -20.84
CA PRO A 319 8.01 3.15 -20.23
C PRO A 319 9.30 3.44 -19.44
N ILE A 320 10.15 4.36 -19.90
CA ILE A 320 11.38 4.74 -19.21
C ILE A 320 11.04 5.42 -17.88
N LEU A 321 10.06 6.33 -17.86
CA LEU A 321 9.62 6.97 -16.63
C LEU A 321 8.91 5.98 -15.71
N GLY A 322 8.14 5.04 -16.24
CA GLY A 322 7.60 3.92 -15.47
C GLY A 322 8.70 3.17 -14.72
N GLY A 323 9.81 2.84 -15.40
CA GLY A 323 10.98 2.23 -14.77
C GLY A 323 11.66 3.09 -13.70
N VAL A 324 11.72 4.42 -13.88
CA VAL A 324 12.22 5.36 -12.86
C VAL A 324 11.34 5.36 -11.61
N ILE A 325 10.02 5.32 -11.77
CA ILE A 325 9.08 5.29 -10.62
C ILE A 325 9.17 3.94 -9.91
N LEU A 326 9.22 2.83 -10.66
CA LEU A 326 9.44 1.51 -10.06
C LEU A 326 10.75 1.48 -9.26
N ALA A 327 11.83 2.03 -9.82
CA ALA A 327 13.11 2.17 -9.12
C ALA A 327 13.01 3.08 -7.89
N SER A 328 12.16 4.11 -7.91
CA SER A 328 11.91 5.01 -6.78
C SER A 328 11.17 4.31 -5.63
N ILE A 329 10.19 3.47 -5.94
CA ILE A 329 9.47 2.66 -4.95
C ILE A 329 10.43 1.63 -4.32
N PHE A 330 11.21 0.93 -5.15
CA PHE A 330 12.24 0.01 -4.67
C PHE A 330 13.30 0.73 -3.82
N ALA A 331 13.77 1.90 -4.27
CA ALA A 331 14.69 2.75 -3.54
C ALA A 331 14.17 3.08 -2.13
N ALA A 332 12.91 3.50 -2.01
CA ALA A 332 12.26 3.83 -0.74
C ALA A 332 12.12 2.61 0.19
N THR A 333 11.72 1.47 -0.35
CA THR A 333 11.54 0.25 0.45
C THR A 333 12.86 -0.31 0.94
N MET A 334 13.88 -0.39 0.09
CA MET A 334 15.18 -0.95 0.46
C MET A 334 15.98 -0.05 1.40
N SER A 335 15.97 1.27 1.21
CA SER A 335 16.59 2.25 2.12
C SER A 335 15.94 2.29 3.50
N THR A 336 14.78 1.64 3.64
CA THR A 336 14.11 1.48 4.92
C THR A 336 14.39 0.11 5.51
N ALA A 337 14.25 -0.94 4.70
CA ALA A 337 14.52 -2.31 5.11
C ALA A 337 15.97 -2.48 5.60
N ASP A 338 16.96 -1.91 4.91
CA ASP A 338 18.35 -1.94 5.34
C ASP A 338 18.58 -1.30 6.71
N SER A 339 17.91 -0.19 6.95
CA SER A 339 18.03 0.66 8.11
C SER A 339 17.43 -0.01 9.32
N GLN A 340 16.30 -0.68 9.12
CA GLN A 340 15.65 -1.52 10.11
C GLN A 340 16.52 -2.74 10.45
N VAL A 341 17.09 -3.41 9.45
CA VAL A 341 18.01 -4.54 9.65
C VAL A 341 19.24 -4.12 10.46
N LEU A 342 19.86 -2.98 10.13
CA LEU A 342 21.01 -2.46 10.87
C LEU A 342 20.64 -2.00 12.29
N ALA A 343 19.48 -1.38 12.47
CA ALA A 343 19.01 -0.99 13.79
C ALA A 343 18.68 -2.19 14.69
N CYS A 344 18.06 -3.24 14.15
CA CYS A 344 17.91 -4.53 14.82
C CYS A 344 19.26 -5.14 15.18
N THR A 345 20.23 -5.05 14.27
CA THR A 345 21.59 -5.54 14.51
C THR A 345 22.21 -4.83 15.72
N ALA A 346 22.15 -3.50 15.77
CA ALA A 346 22.62 -2.73 16.91
C ALA A 346 21.89 -3.10 18.21
N ALA A 347 20.55 -3.21 18.18
CA ALA A 347 19.76 -3.61 19.34
C ALA A 347 20.16 -4.99 19.88
N ILE A 348 20.44 -5.96 18.99
CA ILE A 348 20.86 -7.30 19.38
C ILE A 348 22.29 -7.29 19.93
N THR A 349 23.25 -6.70 19.22
CA THR A 349 24.67 -6.78 19.57
C THR A 349 25.05 -5.90 20.75
N ASP A 350 24.35 -4.79 20.97
CA ASP A 350 24.72 -3.82 22.00
C ASP A 350 23.85 -3.93 23.25
N ASP A 351 22.59 -4.38 23.14
CA ASP A 351 21.66 -4.40 24.28
C ASP A 351 21.23 -5.81 24.70
N ILE A 352 20.80 -6.66 23.76
CA ILE A 352 20.35 -8.04 24.10
C ILE A 352 21.55 -8.92 24.46
N LYS A 353 22.61 -8.85 23.65
CA LYS A 353 23.86 -9.62 23.78
C LYS A 353 25.07 -8.68 23.80
N PRO A 354 25.20 -7.80 24.83
CA PRO A 354 26.26 -6.80 24.90
C PRO A 354 27.67 -7.40 24.84
N GLU A 355 27.84 -8.69 25.16
CA GLU A 355 29.09 -9.43 24.97
C GLU A 355 29.54 -9.54 23.50
N TRP A 356 28.68 -9.26 22.52
CA TRP A 356 28.98 -9.29 21.09
C TRP A 356 29.31 -7.92 20.50
N ASN A 357 29.27 -6.86 21.31
CA ASN A 357 29.29 -5.48 20.84
C ASN A 357 30.63 -5.03 20.20
N GLN A 358 31.73 -5.76 20.39
CA GLN A 358 33.01 -5.56 19.70
C GLN A 358 33.30 -6.63 18.64
N ASP A 359 32.42 -7.61 18.48
CA ASP A 359 32.61 -8.72 17.54
C ASP A 359 32.02 -8.34 16.19
N HIS A 360 32.85 -7.75 15.33
CA HIS A 360 32.45 -7.31 13.99
C HIS A 360 31.93 -8.47 13.13
N GLY A 361 32.52 -9.67 13.27
CA GLY A 361 32.09 -10.87 12.55
C GLY A 361 30.67 -11.28 12.94
N LYS A 362 30.38 -11.36 14.24
CA LYS A 362 29.01 -11.62 14.73
C LYS A 362 28.04 -10.52 14.36
N THR A 363 28.46 -9.26 14.41
CA THR A 363 27.63 -8.11 14.01
C THR A 363 27.12 -8.32 12.57
N LYS A 364 28.01 -8.64 11.64
CA LYS A 364 27.65 -8.92 10.25
C LYS A 364 26.76 -10.16 10.10
N MET A 365 27.01 -11.22 10.88
CA MET A 365 26.15 -12.41 10.88
C MET A 365 24.73 -12.09 11.36
N VAL A 366 24.59 -11.24 12.39
CA VAL A 366 23.28 -10.78 12.88
C VAL A 366 22.57 -9.96 11.81
N THR A 367 23.25 -9.06 11.09
CA THR A 367 22.66 -8.34 9.94
C THR A 367 22.05 -9.31 8.93
N LEU A 368 22.79 -10.33 8.53
CA LEU A 368 22.31 -11.34 7.58
C LEU A 368 21.12 -12.12 8.14
N ALA A 369 21.18 -12.52 9.41
CA ALA A 369 20.10 -13.27 10.06
C ALA A 369 18.81 -12.44 10.14
N ILE A 370 18.90 -11.14 10.42
CA ILE A 370 17.73 -10.27 10.47
C ILE A 370 17.17 -9.97 9.08
N ALA A 371 18.03 -9.76 8.07
CA ALA A 371 17.57 -9.65 6.69
C ALA A 371 16.82 -10.93 6.26
N ALA A 372 17.37 -12.10 6.57
CA ALA A 372 16.72 -13.37 6.26
C ALA A 372 15.41 -13.58 7.05
N LEU A 373 15.37 -13.14 8.31
CA LEU A 373 14.15 -13.17 9.13
C LEU A 373 13.06 -12.27 8.54
N ALA A 374 13.37 -11.03 8.18
CA ALA A 374 12.41 -10.09 7.57
C ALA A 374 11.86 -10.64 6.25
N THR A 375 12.73 -11.19 5.39
CA THR A 375 12.32 -11.87 4.16
C THR A 375 11.44 -13.08 4.46
N GLY A 376 11.80 -13.90 5.45
CA GLY A 376 11.01 -15.05 5.87
C GLY A 376 9.62 -14.65 6.35
N ILE A 377 9.50 -13.59 7.16
CA ILE A 377 8.22 -13.03 7.60
C ILE A 377 7.40 -12.56 6.40
N SER A 378 8.01 -11.86 5.44
CA SER A 378 7.34 -11.37 4.23
C SER A 378 6.80 -12.54 3.37
N LEU A 379 7.63 -13.54 3.09
CA LEU A 379 7.25 -14.72 2.29
C LEU A 379 6.19 -15.59 2.96
N VAL A 380 6.34 -15.87 4.26
CA VAL A 380 5.36 -16.65 5.02
C VAL A 380 4.06 -15.86 5.18
N GLY A 381 4.18 -14.54 5.33
CA GLY A 381 3.06 -13.61 5.40
C GLY A 381 2.12 -13.72 4.21
N GLN A 382 2.65 -13.85 2.99
CA GLN A 382 1.84 -14.05 1.77
C GLN A 382 0.95 -15.31 1.80
N LEU A 383 1.16 -16.24 2.73
CA LEU A 383 0.32 -17.43 2.90
C LEU A 383 -0.92 -17.19 3.78
N PHE A 384 -1.01 -16.04 4.45
CA PHE A 384 -2.11 -15.70 5.34
C PHE A 384 -2.95 -14.56 4.76
N THR A 385 -4.23 -14.81 4.52
CA THR A 385 -5.22 -13.79 4.14
C THR A 385 -5.25 -12.69 5.20
N GLY A 386 -5.16 -11.41 4.82
CA GLY A 386 -5.08 -10.29 5.77
C GLY A 386 -3.66 -9.79 6.05
N PHE A 387 -2.62 -10.56 5.73
CA PHE A 387 -1.25 -10.15 6.00
C PHE A 387 -0.69 -9.33 4.84
N GLY A 388 -0.48 -8.04 5.07
CA GLY A 388 0.07 -7.14 4.07
C GLY A 388 -0.98 -6.34 3.30
N ASP A 389 -2.27 -6.67 3.47
CA ASP A 389 -3.42 -6.01 2.83
C ASP A 389 -3.39 -4.49 2.99
N SER A 390 -2.86 -4.00 4.12
CA SER A 390 -2.59 -2.58 4.30
C SER A 390 -1.17 -2.31 4.79
N VAL A 391 -0.30 -1.90 3.86
CA VAL A 391 1.02 -1.36 4.17
C VAL A 391 0.91 -0.19 5.16
N PHE A 392 -0.10 0.68 5.01
CA PHE A 392 -0.37 1.80 5.91
C PHE A 392 -0.56 1.35 7.37
N VAL A 393 -1.47 0.40 7.62
CA VAL A 393 -1.78 -0.06 8.98
C VAL A 393 -0.56 -0.72 9.64
N LEU A 394 0.17 -1.56 8.89
CA LEU A 394 1.40 -2.21 9.39
C LEU A 394 2.46 -1.20 9.81
N VAL A 395 2.68 -0.16 8.99
CA VAL A 395 3.63 0.91 9.31
C VAL A 395 3.17 1.70 10.53
N VAL A 396 1.90 2.12 10.57
CA VAL A 396 1.31 2.87 11.66
C VAL A 396 1.46 2.12 12.98
N PHE A 397 1.19 0.82 12.98
CA PHE A 397 1.38 -0.05 14.13
C PHE A 397 2.84 -0.03 14.64
N ALA A 398 3.81 -0.22 13.74
CA ALA A 398 5.23 -0.24 14.10
C ALA A 398 5.73 1.13 14.59
N VAL A 399 5.39 2.20 13.88
CA VAL A 399 5.84 3.56 14.18
C VAL A 399 5.27 4.02 15.53
N TYR A 400 3.98 3.80 15.78
CA TYR A 400 3.37 4.22 17.05
C TYR A 400 3.70 3.30 18.21
N GLY A 401 3.92 2.00 17.97
CA GLY A 401 4.48 1.09 18.97
C GLY A 401 5.83 1.57 19.48
N LEU A 402 6.78 1.81 18.57
CA LEU A 402 8.12 2.32 18.91
C LEU A 402 8.07 3.74 19.48
N GLY A 403 7.23 4.61 18.93
CA GLY A 403 7.00 5.96 19.44
C GLY A 403 6.52 5.95 20.89
N GLY A 404 5.54 5.09 21.22
CA GLY A 404 5.04 4.90 22.58
C GLY A 404 6.09 4.38 23.56
N ILE A 405 6.96 3.47 23.12
CA ILE A 405 8.04 2.91 23.94
C ILE A 405 9.12 3.97 24.23
N PHE A 406 9.60 4.65 23.20
CA PHE A 406 10.80 5.48 23.31
C PHE A 406 10.54 6.93 23.68
N ILE A 407 9.53 7.58 23.10
CA ILE A 407 9.34 9.03 23.26
C ILE A 407 9.09 9.42 24.72
N PRO A 408 8.18 8.78 25.48
CA PRO A 408 7.96 9.14 26.88
C PRO A 408 9.23 8.98 27.71
N LEU A 409 9.95 7.86 27.56
CA LEU A 409 11.17 7.59 28.32
C LEU A 409 12.30 8.57 27.98
N ILE A 410 12.51 8.87 26.70
CA ILE A 410 13.52 9.83 26.26
C ILE A 410 13.17 11.23 26.78
N LEU A 411 11.90 11.65 26.73
CA LEU A 411 11.48 12.95 27.26
C LEU A 411 11.73 13.06 28.76
N ILE A 412 11.38 12.02 29.53
CA ILE A 412 11.58 11.98 30.99
C ILE A 412 13.08 12.03 31.34
N ARG A 413 13.92 11.26 30.64
CA ARG A 413 15.37 11.30 30.81
C ARG A 413 15.98 12.64 30.37
N MET A 414 15.48 13.24 29.29
CA MET A 414 15.90 14.58 28.84
C MET A 414 15.53 15.66 29.87
N MET A 415 14.42 15.50 30.60
CA MET A 415 14.07 16.33 31.74
C MET A 415 14.95 16.11 32.97
N GLY A 416 15.87 15.12 32.94
CA GLY A 416 16.78 14.80 34.03
C GLY A 416 16.19 13.87 35.08
N TYR A 417 15.08 13.20 34.78
CA TYR A 417 14.55 12.13 35.62
C TYR A 417 15.08 10.78 35.15
N GLU A 418 15.70 10.02 36.04
CA GLU A 418 16.23 8.68 35.73
C GLU A 418 15.34 7.60 36.35
N PRO A 419 14.35 7.07 35.59
CA PRO A 419 13.51 6.00 36.09
C PRO A 419 14.33 4.73 36.33
N ASP A 420 13.99 3.98 37.37
CA ASP A 420 14.56 2.65 37.60
C ASP A 420 14.04 1.63 36.58
N SER A 421 14.57 0.40 36.62
CA SER A 421 14.17 -0.66 35.69
C SER A 421 12.68 -1.00 35.76
N LYS A 422 12.08 -1.04 36.96
CA LYS A 422 10.67 -1.40 37.12
C LYS A 422 9.76 -0.31 36.56
N HIS A 423 10.07 0.94 36.85
CA HIS A 423 9.38 2.11 36.31
C HIS A 423 9.47 2.11 34.78
N SER A 424 10.68 1.99 34.23
CA SER A 424 10.90 2.02 32.77
C SER A 424 10.20 0.88 32.05
N ILE A 425 10.28 -0.35 32.58
CA ILE A 425 9.59 -1.52 32.02
C ILE A 425 8.08 -1.33 32.06
N SER A 426 7.53 -0.85 33.18
CA SER A 426 6.09 -0.64 33.32
C SER A 426 5.55 0.38 32.30
N MET A 427 6.33 1.44 32.03
CA MET A 427 6.00 2.41 30.98
C MET A 427 5.97 1.78 29.59
N MET A 428 6.99 1.00 29.22
CA MET A 428 7.06 0.35 27.91
C MET A 428 5.94 -0.67 27.71
N VAL A 429 5.63 -1.47 28.75
CA VAL A 429 4.53 -2.43 28.71
C VAL A 429 3.18 -1.71 28.57
N ALA A 430 2.98 -0.61 29.29
CA ALA A 430 1.75 0.18 29.17
C ALA A 430 1.60 0.81 27.77
N ALA A 431 2.68 1.33 27.20
CA ALA A 431 2.66 1.81 25.81
C ALA A 431 2.30 0.71 24.82
N LEU A 432 2.95 -0.46 24.94
CA LEU A 432 2.69 -1.61 24.07
C LEU A 432 1.23 -2.06 24.17
N LEU A 433 0.70 -2.20 25.39
CA LEU A 433 -0.71 -2.55 25.60
C LEU A 433 -1.65 -1.49 25.04
N GLY A 434 -1.33 -0.21 25.21
CA GLY A 434 -2.10 0.89 24.63
C GLY A 434 -2.21 0.80 23.11
N VAL A 435 -1.09 0.53 22.42
CA VAL A 435 -1.07 0.36 20.96
C VAL A 435 -1.76 -0.93 20.52
N LEU A 436 -1.50 -2.05 21.19
CA LEU A 436 -2.10 -3.34 20.84
C LEU A 436 -3.62 -3.35 21.01
N VAL A 437 -4.12 -2.86 22.16
CA VAL A 437 -5.57 -2.80 22.40
C VAL A 437 -6.25 -1.92 21.35
N TRP A 438 -5.65 -0.79 21.00
CA TRP A 438 -6.21 0.09 19.97
C TRP A 438 -6.19 -0.52 18.56
N THR A 439 -5.13 -1.26 18.24
CA THR A 439 -4.98 -1.97 16.95
C THR A 439 -5.93 -3.14 16.82
N ILE A 440 -6.15 -3.88 17.91
CA ILE A 440 -7.17 -4.93 17.95
C ILE A 440 -8.56 -4.30 17.80
N ALA A 441 -8.81 -3.16 18.45
CA ALA A 441 -10.10 -2.47 18.33
C ALA A 441 -10.38 -1.98 16.90
N LEU A 442 -9.36 -1.58 16.11
CA LEU A 442 -9.51 -1.33 14.67
C LEU A 442 -9.99 -2.59 13.93
N VAL A 443 -9.33 -3.73 14.16
CA VAL A 443 -9.66 -4.99 13.46
C VAL A 443 -11.06 -5.50 13.83
N LEU A 444 -11.54 -5.18 15.03
CA LEU A 444 -12.88 -5.53 15.49
C LEU A 444 -13.95 -4.47 15.14
N SER A 445 -13.56 -3.37 14.49
CA SER A 445 -14.47 -2.28 14.13
C SER A 445 -15.27 -2.65 12.88
N ASP A 446 -16.60 -2.58 12.98
CA ASP A 446 -17.51 -2.89 11.84
C ASP A 446 -17.29 -1.94 10.64
N ASN A 447 -16.82 -0.72 10.90
CA ASN A 447 -16.59 0.29 9.88
C ASN A 447 -15.14 0.30 9.34
N GLY A 448 -14.27 -0.59 9.84
CA GLY A 448 -12.85 -0.62 9.45
C GLY A 448 -12.01 0.58 9.92
N ASP A 449 -12.58 1.43 10.78
CA ASP A 449 -11.95 2.65 11.29
C ASP A 449 -11.40 2.51 12.70
N TRP A 450 -10.36 3.29 13.00
CA TRP A 450 -9.81 3.40 14.34
C TRP A 450 -10.88 3.90 15.33
N PRO A 451 -10.91 3.42 16.58
CA PRO A 451 -11.91 3.84 17.56
C PRO A 451 -11.98 5.37 17.70
N GLY A 452 -13.12 5.95 17.30
CA GLY A 452 -13.37 7.40 17.30
C GLY A 452 -12.44 8.21 16.40
N GLY A 453 -11.87 7.59 15.36
CA GLY A 453 -10.87 8.18 14.46
C GLY A 453 -9.48 8.36 15.08
N ILE A 454 -9.24 7.86 16.29
CA ILE A 454 -8.00 8.14 17.02
C ILE A 454 -6.93 7.11 16.73
N PHE A 455 -5.78 7.58 16.25
CA PHE A 455 -4.63 6.73 15.98
C PHE A 455 -3.95 6.22 17.26
N PRO A 456 -3.29 5.04 17.21
CA PRO A 456 -2.63 4.41 18.37
C PRO A 456 -1.56 5.24 19.07
N SER A 457 -1.06 6.31 18.46
CA SER A 457 -0.08 7.21 19.06
C SER A 457 -0.58 7.81 20.37
N VAL A 458 -1.86 8.16 20.46
CA VAL A 458 -2.50 8.75 21.65
C VAL A 458 -2.54 7.76 22.82
N PRO A 459 -3.21 6.60 22.72
CA PRO A 459 -3.27 5.64 23.83
C PRO A 459 -1.89 5.07 24.19
N GLY A 460 -1.01 4.85 23.20
CA GLY A 460 0.35 4.35 23.45
C GLY A 460 1.19 5.31 24.30
N ILE A 461 1.37 6.55 23.81
CA ILE A 461 2.16 7.57 24.53
C ILE A 461 1.46 7.99 25.83
N GLY A 462 0.14 8.13 25.80
CA GLY A 462 -0.67 8.49 26.96
C GLY A 462 -0.55 7.47 28.10
N ALA A 463 -0.63 6.17 27.81
CA ALA A 463 -0.51 5.11 28.81
C ALA A 463 0.87 5.11 29.50
N ALA A 464 1.95 5.31 28.73
CA ALA A 464 3.30 5.41 29.29
C ALA A 464 3.45 6.61 30.23
N PHE A 465 2.95 7.80 29.86
CA PHE A 465 2.96 8.96 30.76
C PHE A 465 2.08 8.74 31.99
N ALA A 466 0.90 8.13 31.84
CA ALA A 466 0.03 7.83 32.97
C ALA A 466 0.74 6.94 34.01
N VAL A 467 1.46 5.90 33.55
CA VAL A 467 2.28 5.06 34.42
C VAL A 467 3.40 5.87 35.08
N HIS A 468 4.09 6.72 34.34
CA HIS A 468 5.16 7.56 34.90
C HIS A 468 4.66 8.41 36.07
N PHE A 469 3.57 9.16 35.86
CA PHE A 469 3.00 9.99 36.91
C PHE A 469 2.49 9.13 38.08
N ALA A 470 1.86 7.99 37.83
CA ALA A 470 1.41 7.09 38.89
C ALA A 470 2.55 6.54 39.76
N PHE A 471 3.72 6.25 39.16
CA PHE A 471 4.92 5.88 39.91
C PHE A 471 5.43 7.05 40.76
N CYS A 472 5.57 8.24 40.16
CA CYS A 472 6.03 9.44 40.89
C CYS A 472 5.12 9.81 42.06
N PHE A 473 3.80 9.64 41.94
CA PHE A 473 2.85 9.89 43.03
C PHE A 473 2.92 8.84 44.15
N ARG A 474 3.38 7.62 43.87
CA ARG A 474 3.51 6.54 44.86
C ARG A 474 4.81 6.60 45.66
N HIS A 475 5.85 7.26 45.17
CA HIS A 475 7.09 7.45 45.91
C HIS A 475 6.91 8.49 47.04
N GLU A 476 7.51 8.24 48.21
CA GLU A 476 7.43 9.15 49.37
C GLU A 476 7.98 10.54 49.03
N LYS A 477 7.35 11.59 49.58
CA LYS A 477 7.72 13.01 49.35
C LYS A 477 9.17 13.35 49.71
N ASP A 478 9.83 12.52 50.51
CA ASP A 478 11.20 12.72 50.97
C ASP A 478 12.27 12.13 50.02
N ASP A 479 11.86 11.38 48.99
CA ASP A 479 12.78 10.90 47.96
C ASP A 479 12.96 11.99 46.89
N ALA A 480 14.21 12.35 46.58
CA ALA A 480 14.56 13.32 45.54
C ALA A 480 14.04 12.91 44.13
N ARG A 481 13.56 11.66 44.00
CA ARG A 481 12.95 11.04 42.81
C ARG A 481 11.43 11.20 42.72
N SER A 482 10.82 12.04 43.56
CA SER A 482 9.37 12.30 43.54
C SER A 482 8.92 13.34 42.51
N ASN A 483 9.84 14.13 41.94
CA ASN A 483 9.50 15.15 40.95
C ASN A 483 9.34 14.54 39.54
N PRO A 484 8.12 14.47 38.97
CA PRO A 484 7.91 13.89 37.63
C PRO A 484 8.58 14.70 36.50
N PHE A 485 8.94 15.96 36.75
CA PHE A 485 9.61 16.82 35.77
C PHE A 485 11.14 16.82 35.89
N GLY A 486 11.70 15.88 36.65
CA GLY A 486 13.15 15.72 36.81
C GLY A 486 13.82 16.95 37.41
N ARG A 487 14.68 17.61 36.63
CA ARG A 487 15.43 18.81 37.06
C ARG A 487 14.61 20.10 37.07
N TYR A 488 13.44 20.10 36.44
CA TYR A 488 12.57 21.28 36.38
C TYR A 488 11.65 21.30 37.60
N SER A 489 11.50 22.46 38.24
CA SER A 489 10.58 22.60 39.38
C SER A 489 9.13 22.36 38.95
N MET A 490 8.32 21.88 39.89
CA MET A 490 6.88 21.76 39.68
C MET A 490 6.31 23.11 39.20
N PRO A 491 5.53 23.12 38.11
CA PRO A 491 5.01 24.37 37.56
C PRO A 491 4.17 25.09 38.63
N THR A 492 4.40 26.40 38.74
CA THR A 492 3.62 27.23 39.67
C THR A 492 2.15 27.28 39.23
N ARG A 493 1.22 27.57 40.16
CA ARG A 493 -0.21 27.73 39.83
C ARG A 493 -0.46 28.70 38.67
N LYS A 494 0.37 29.74 38.52
CA LYS A 494 0.31 30.68 37.39
C LYS A 494 0.71 30.00 36.07
N ILE A 495 1.83 29.28 36.04
CA ILE A 495 2.28 28.55 34.85
C ILE A 495 1.26 27.48 34.47
N THR A 496 0.76 26.70 35.43
CA THR A 496 -0.28 25.69 35.18
C THR A 496 -1.56 26.32 34.65
N ALA A 497 -2.00 27.45 35.21
CA ALA A 497 -3.18 28.16 34.73
C ALA A 497 -3.00 28.68 33.30
N VAL A 498 -1.82 29.26 32.98
CA VAL A 498 -1.50 29.72 31.62
C VAL A 498 -1.45 28.54 30.65
N ALA A 499 -0.77 27.45 31.01
CA ALA A 499 -0.71 26.25 30.16
C ALA A 499 -2.09 25.64 29.91
N THR A 500 -2.92 25.54 30.95
CA THR A 500 -4.30 25.04 30.85
C THR A 500 -5.15 25.96 29.98
N ALA A 501 -5.05 27.28 30.16
CA ALA A 501 -5.75 28.24 29.32
C ALA A 501 -5.32 28.15 27.86
N SER A 502 -4.03 28.05 27.58
CA SER A 502 -3.51 27.87 26.21
C SER A 502 -4.01 26.57 25.56
N LEU A 503 -4.01 25.46 26.31
CA LEU A 503 -4.55 24.17 25.86
C LEU A 503 -6.06 24.27 25.58
N LEU A 504 -6.83 24.88 26.48
CA LEU A 504 -8.26 25.09 26.28
C LEU A 504 -8.55 25.98 25.07
N CYS A 505 -7.79 27.07 24.88
CA CYS A 505 -7.90 27.91 23.68
C CYS A 505 -7.62 27.10 22.41
N PHE A 506 -6.60 26.25 22.41
CA PHE A 506 -6.29 25.39 21.28
C PHE A 506 -7.43 24.40 20.98
N VAL A 507 -7.95 23.72 22.01
CA VAL A 507 -9.11 22.81 21.88
C VAL A 507 -10.31 23.56 21.33
N VAL A 508 -10.68 24.70 21.93
CA VAL A 508 -11.84 25.50 21.50
C VAL A 508 -11.69 25.93 20.04
N VAL A 509 -10.51 26.37 19.61
CA VAL A 509 -10.28 26.78 18.21
C VAL A 509 -10.46 25.60 17.25
N ILE A 510 -9.85 24.44 17.55
CA ILE A 510 -9.94 23.27 16.68
C ILE A 510 -11.37 22.72 16.64
N GLU A 511 -12.00 22.50 17.79
CA GLU A 511 -13.39 22.00 17.84
C GLU A 511 -14.39 22.99 17.22
N SER A 512 -14.23 24.30 17.44
CA SER A 512 -15.11 25.29 16.78
C SER A 512 -14.92 25.26 15.27
N SER A 513 -13.66 25.14 14.80
CA SER A 513 -13.40 25.02 13.36
C SER A 513 -13.98 23.72 12.79
N TYR A 514 -13.89 22.61 13.52
CA TYR A 514 -14.52 21.35 13.14
C TYR A 514 -16.03 21.53 13.02
N SER A 515 -16.70 22.09 14.05
CA SER A 515 -18.16 22.30 14.02
C SER A 515 -18.67 23.21 12.90
N VAL A 516 -17.79 24.03 12.30
CA VAL A 516 -18.13 24.96 11.21
C VAL A 516 -17.80 24.38 9.83
N PHE A 517 -16.73 23.59 9.74
CA PHE A 517 -16.18 23.13 8.47
C PHE A 517 -16.30 21.63 8.23
N SER A 518 -16.60 20.82 9.26
CA SER A 518 -16.78 19.38 9.09
C SER A 518 -17.95 19.10 8.15
N PRO A 519 -17.85 18.06 7.32
CA PRO A 519 -19.02 17.60 6.60
C PRO A 519 -20.08 17.13 7.60
N GLU A 520 -21.36 17.24 7.22
CA GLU A 520 -22.42 16.59 7.98
C GLU A 520 -22.14 15.09 7.93
N GLU A 521 -22.18 14.40 9.07
CA GLU A 521 -22.29 12.94 9.01
C GLU A 521 -23.59 12.66 8.27
N GLU A 522 -23.50 12.21 7.02
CA GLU A 522 -24.60 11.42 6.48
C GLU A 522 -24.78 10.28 7.46
N VAL A 523 -25.91 10.31 8.18
CA VAL A 523 -26.40 9.16 8.89
C VAL A 523 -26.74 8.16 7.80
N SER A 524 -25.73 7.49 7.27
CA SER A 524 -25.91 6.15 6.75
C SER A 524 -26.42 5.39 7.97
N GLU A 525 -27.74 5.25 8.05
CA GLU A 525 -28.29 4.02 8.62
C GLU A 525 -27.49 2.92 7.94
N SER A 526 -26.56 2.34 8.70
CA SER A 526 -25.83 1.15 8.32
C SER A 526 -26.86 0.14 7.87
N GLY A 527 -27.02 0.04 6.54
CA GLY A 527 -27.99 -0.83 5.88
C GLY A 527 -28.93 -0.23 4.84
N ASN A 528 -28.99 1.09 4.58
CA ASN A 528 -30.07 1.62 3.71
C ASN A 528 -29.77 2.85 2.83
N ALA A 529 -28.52 3.29 2.64
CA ALA A 529 -28.23 4.27 1.61
C ALA A 529 -28.44 3.62 0.22
N GLY A 530 -29.36 4.20 -0.54
CA GLY A 530 -29.73 3.71 -1.85
C GLY A 530 -28.70 4.13 -2.89
N TYR A 531 -28.25 3.24 -3.77
CA TYR A 531 -27.63 3.64 -5.03
C TYR A 531 -28.67 3.65 -6.14
N GLN A 532 -28.43 4.44 -7.17
CA GLN A 532 -29.06 4.34 -8.48
C GLN A 532 -27.96 4.09 -9.53
N LEU A 533 -27.89 2.86 -10.05
CA LEU A 533 -26.98 2.48 -11.13
C LEU A 533 -27.75 2.49 -12.44
N ASN A 534 -27.33 3.36 -13.36
CA ASN A 534 -27.76 3.27 -14.75
C ASN A 534 -26.80 2.34 -15.49
N TYR A 535 -27.35 1.35 -16.18
CA TYR A 535 -26.60 0.38 -16.95
C TYR A 535 -27.29 0.06 -18.27
N SER A 536 -26.52 -0.34 -19.28
CA SER A 536 -27.03 -0.86 -20.53
C SER A 536 -26.63 -2.32 -20.72
N VAL A 537 -27.56 -3.11 -21.23
CA VAL A 537 -27.30 -4.47 -21.72
C VAL A 537 -27.16 -4.40 -23.23
N ILE A 538 -25.93 -4.56 -23.70
CA ILE A 538 -25.57 -4.42 -25.10
C ILE A 538 -25.42 -5.82 -25.69
N GLN A 539 -26.11 -6.07 -26.81
CA GLN A 539 -25.94 -7.27 -27.61
C GLN A 539 -25.04 -7.01 -28.80
N SER A 540 -24.03 -7.87 -28.98
CA SER A 540 -23.22 -7.91 -30.19
C SER A 540 -23.53 -9.18 -30.96
N ILE A 541 -23.83 -9.03 -32.25
CA ILE A 541 -24.13 -10.15 -33.15
C ILE A 541 -23.07 -10.18 -34.26
N LYS A 542 -22.44 -11.33 -34.46
CA LYS A 542 -21.56 -11.59 -35.60
C LYS A 542 -22.10 -12.78 -36.37
N THR A 543 -22.55 -12.52 -37.60
CA THR A 543 -23.05 -13.56 -38.51
C THR A 543 -22.07 -13.76 -39.65
N GLU A 544 -21.74 -15.01 -39.94
CA GLU A 544 -20.93 -15.42 -41.08
C GLU A 544 -21.64 -16.57 -41.81
N THR A 545 -21.48 -16.66 -43.13
CA THR A 545 -22.08 -17.76 -43.91
C THR A 545 -20.99 -18.43 -44.72
N LEU A 546 -20.85 -19.74 -44.53
CA LEU A 546 -19.79 -20.56 -45.11
C LEU A 546 -20.41 -21.75 -45.82
N THR A 547 -19.86 -22.12 -46.96
CA THR A 547 -20.19 -23.39 -47.62
C THR A 547 -19.13 -24.40 -47.21
N ILE A 548 -19.55 -25.46 -46.51
CA ILE A 548 -18.65 -26.49 -45.99
C ILE A 548 -18.89 -27.77 -46.78
N GLY A 549 -17.83 -28.31 -47.38
CA GLY A 549 -17.89 -29.57 -48.11
C GLY A 549 -18.06 -30.77 -47.18
N ASN A 550 -18.58 -31.86 -47.74
CA ASN A 550 -18.76 -33.10 -47.00
C ASN A 550 -17.45 -33.70 -46.48
N GLY A 551 -17.37 -33.92 -45.17
CA GLY A 551 -16.16 -34.37 -44.48
C GLY A 551 -15.07 -33.31 -44.33
N GLU A 552 -15.34 -32.05 -44.66
CA GLU A 552 -14.49 -30.91 -44.34
C GLU A 552 -14.89 -30.29 -43.00
N SER A 553 -13.92 -29.74 -42.27
CA SER A 553 -14.15 -28.98 -41.04
C SER A 553 -13.57 -27.57 -41.16
N VAL A 554 -14.27 -26.61 -40.58
CA VAL A 554 -13.87 -25.20 -40.56
C VAL A 554 -13.91 -24.68 -39.13
N SER A 555 -12.87 -23.98 -38.71
CA SER A 555 -12.80 -23.31 -37.42
C SER A 555 -13.29 -21.88 -37.54
N VAL A 556 -14.22 -21.50 -36.65
CA VAL A 556 -14.77 -20.14 -36.56
C VAL A 556 -14.48 -19.53 -35.20
N ASN A 557 -14.16 -18.23 -35.22
CA ASN A 557 -13.72 -17.50 -34.02
C ASN A 557 -14.56 -16.23 -33.79
N PHE A 558 -14.84 -15.97 -32.51
CA PHE A 558 -15.49 -14.78 -32.01
C PHE A 558 -14.62 -14.14 -30.92
N GLU A 559 -14.22 -12.90 -31.15
CA GLU A 559 -13.39 -12.14 -30.22
C GLU A 559 -14.27 -11.21 -29.40
N VAL A 560 -14.14 -11.30 -28.07
CA VAL A 560 -14.72 -10.32 -27.15
C VAL A 560 -13.62 -9.35 -26.73
N PRO A 561 -13.67 -8.07 -27.15
CA PRO A 561 -12.57 -7.13 -26.96
C PRO A 561 -12.40 -6.73 -25.49
N GLU A 562 -11.15 -6.40 -25.12
CA GLU A 562 -10.81 -5.89 -23.80
C GLU A 562 -11.37 -4.47 -23.59
N THR A 563 -12.59 -4.40 -23.07
CA THR A 563 -13.33 -3.15 -22.84
C THR A 563 -13.81 -3.07 -21.39
N SER A 564 -14.27 -1.90 -20.95
CA SER A 564 -14.84 -1.67 -19.60
C SER A 564 -16.25 -2.28 -19.40
N ASN A 565 -16.65 -3.24 -20.24
CA ASN A 565 -17.93 -3.91 -20.16
C ASN A 565 -17.76 -5.35 -19.65
N ALA A 566 -18.65 -5.77 -18.76
CA ALA A 566 -18.66 -7.13 -18.21
C ALA A 566 -19.41 -8.07 -19.16
N VAL A 567 -18.79 -9.19 -19.55
CA VAL A 567 -19.43 -10.21 -20.39
C VAL A 567 -20.41 -11.01 -19.52
N ILE A 568 -21.65 -11.17 -19.98
CA ILE A 568 -22.71 -11.93 -19.30
C ILE A 568 -22.80 -13.34 -19.90
N SER A 569 -22.86 -13.43 -21.23
CA SER A 569 -22.96 -14.71 -21.93
C SER A 569 -22.47 -14.59 -23.36
N VAL A 570 -21.99 -15.71 -23.90
CA VAL A 570 -21.70 -15.90 -25.33
C VAL A 570 -22.44 -17.15 -25.81
N SER A 571 -23.09 -17.07 -26.97
CA SER A 571 -23.86 -18.18 -27.54
C SER A 571 -23.58 -18.32 -29.03
N LEU A 572 -23.50 -19.58 -29.47
CA LEU A 572 -23.27 -19.98 -30.86
C LEU A 572 -24.54 -20.60 -31.43
N PHE A 573 -25.04 -20.00 -32.50
CA PHE A 573 -26.17 -20.49 -33.27
C PHE A 573 -25.74 -20.92 -34.67
N ILE A 574 -26.40 -21.96 -35.17
CA ILE A 574 -26.26 -22.42 -36.54
C ILE A 574 -27.64 -22.53 -37.18
N SER A 575 -27.78 -21.99 -38.39
CA SER A 575 -28.90 -22.25 -39.29
C SER A 575 -28.37 -22.63 -40.66
N TYR A 576 -29.00 -23.62 -41.28
CA TYR A 576 -28.68 -24.04 -42.64
C TYR A 576 -29.96 -24.57 -43.28
N GLY A 577 -29.97 -24.62 -44.61
CA GLY A 577 -31.11 -25.08 -45.38
C GLY A 577 -30.61 -25.94 -46.52
N GLU A 578 -31.34 -27.03 -46.76
CA GLU A 578 -30.86 -28.05 -47.68
C GLU A 578 -30.66 -27.54 -49.11
N THR A 579 -29.50 -27.85 -49.68
CA THR A 579 -29.23 -27.51 -51.08
C THR A 579 -29.92 -28.52 -52.01
N ALA A 580 -31.06 -28.11 -52.56
CA ALA A 580 -32.07 -28.94 -53.24
C ALA A 580 -31.69 -29.68 -54.55
N ASN A 581 -30.60 -30.46 -54.58
CA ASN A 581 -30.28 -31.37 -55.68
C ASN A 581 -30.23 -32.86 -55.30
N GLU A 582 -30.79 -33.22 -54.14
CA GLU A 582 -30.97 -34.61 -53.73
C GLU A 582 -32.32 -35.16 -54.23
N GLY A 583 -32.32 -35.83 -55.38
CA GLY A 583 -33.53 -36.15 -56.14
C GLY A 583 -34.57 -37.09 -55.49
N VAL A 584 -34.42 -37.56 -54.24
CA VAL A 584 -35.39 -38.49 -53.60
C VAL A 584 -35.47 -38.39 -52.06
N THR A 585 -34.51 -37.75 -51.37
CA THR A 585 -34.44 -37.65 -49.90
C THR A 585 -34.73 -36.23 -49.43
N THR A 586 -35.55 -36.09 -48.38
CA THR A 586 -35.77 -34.81 -47.66
C THR A 586 -35.08 -34.84 -46.28
N ALA A 587 -34.04 -35.66 -46.14
CA ALA A 587 -33.34 -35.86 -44.88
C ALA A 587 -32.10 -34.95 -44.89
N CYS A 588 -32.03 -34.04 -43.93
CA CYS A 588 -30.94 -33.08 -43.82
C CYS A 588 -29.61 -33.76 -43.46
N ASP A 589 -28.52 -33.21 -43.97
CA ASP A 589 -27.18 -33.57 -43.50
C ASP A 589 -26.95 -33.21 -42.04
N GLU A 590 -26.06 -33.95 -41.38
CA GLU A 590 -25.73 -33.74 -39.97
C GLU A 590 -24.58 -32.74 -39.84
N VAL A 591 -24.84 -31.63 -39.15
CA VAL A 591 -23.83 -30.61 -38.85
C VAL A 591 -23.33 -30.83 -37.43
N PHE A 592 -22.04 -31.15 -37.30
CA PHE A 592 -21.33 -31.31 -36.04
C PHE A 592 -20.65 -30.02 -35.62
N THR A 593 -20.74 -29.69 -34.34
CA THR A 593 -20.03 -28.57 -33.71
C THR A 593 -19.22 -29.04 -32.53
N THR A 594 -17.95 -28.64 -32.48
CA THR A 594 -17.02 -28.87 -31.37
C THR A 594 -16.53 -27.52 -30.84
N PRO A 595 -17.20 -26.95 -29.83
CA PRO A 595 -16.81 -25.67 -29.22
C PRO A 595 -15.53 -25.81 -28.38
N ASP A 596 -14.69 -24.77 -28.37
CA ASP A 596 -13.53 -24.64 -27.48
C ASP A 596 -13.42 -23.20 -26.97
N PHE A 597 -13.62 -23.04 -25.65
CA PHE A 597 -13.58 -21.76 -24.95
C PHE A 597 -12.36 -21.63 -24.02
N SER A 598 -11.40 -22.55 -24.09
CA SER A 598 -10.24 -22.58 -23.20
C SER A 598 -9.28 -21.39 -23.36
N ASP A 599 -9.33 -20.71 -24.52
CA ASP A 599 -8.57 -19.49 -24.82
C ASP A 599 -9.25 -18.21 -24.28
N ALA A 600 -10.47 -18.29 -23.74
CA ALA A 600 -11.08 -17.21 -22.98
C ALA A 600 -10.52 -17.23 -21.54
N ASN A 601 -10.11 -16.08 -21.02
CA ASN A 601 -9.58 -16.01 -19.65
C ASN A 601 -10.70 -16.29 -18.61
N GLY A 602 -10.32 -16.64 -17.38
CA GLY A 602 -11.21 -16.57 -16.20
C GLY A 602 -12.06 -17.81 -15.89
N PRO A 603 -12.66 -17.89 -14.67
CA PRO A 603 -13.55 -18.98 -14.30
C PRO A 603 -14.93 -18.80 -14.96
N HIS A 604 -15.46 -19.82 -15.64
CA HIS A 604 -16.81 -19.78 -16.20
C HIS A 604 -17.82 -20.41 -15.25
N ASP A 605 -18.94 -19.73 -14.98
CA ASP A 605 -19.98 -20.25 -14.06
C ASP A 605 -20.75 -21.43 -14.65
N THR A 606 -21.19 -21.31 -15.91
CA THR A 606 -21.78 -22.44 -16.63
C THR A 606 -21.28 -22.47 -18.06
N VAL A 607 -20.78 -23.64 -18.48
CA VAL A 607 -20.27 -23.86 -19.83
C VAL A 607 -21.03 -25.02 -20.45
N ASN A 608 -21.56 -24.80 -21.65
CA ASN A 608 -22.07 -25.83 -22.54
C ASN A 608 -21.23 -25.79 -23.83
N ASP A 609 -20.09 -26.47 -23.77
CA ASP A 609 -19.10 -26.64 -24.83
C ASP A 609 -18.98 -28.11 -25.27
N SER A 610 -19.91 -28.96 -24.83
CA SER A 610 -19.92 -30.37 -25.25
C SER A 610 -20.17 -30.48 -26.74
N PRO A 611 -19.47 -31.38 -27.46
CA PRO A 611 -19.73 -31.62 -28.87
C PRO A 611 -21.21 -31.95 -29.10
N SER A 612 -21.81 -31.29 -30.07
CA SER A 612 -23.23 -31.40 -30.40
C SER A 612 -23.42 -31.47 -31.91
N SER A 613 -24.57 -31.99 -32.34
CA SER A 613 -24.93 -32.07 -33.75
C SER A 613 -26.39 -31.69 -33.97
N THR A 614 -26.70 -31.23 -35.17
CA THR A 614 -28.07 -30.93 -35.59
C THR A 614 -28.33 -31.47 -37.00
N THR A 615 -29.54 -31.99 -37.20
CA THR A 615 -30.07 -32.42 -38.51
C THR A 615 -31.29 -31.57 -38.89
N ASN A 616 -31.46 -30.38 -38.29
CA ASN A 616 -32.60 -29.51 -38.55
C ASN A 616 -32.24 -28.44 -39.58
N CYS A 617 -32.52 -28.71 -40.86
CA CYS A 617 -32.26 -27.82 -41.99
C CYS A 617 -33.48 -26.96 -42.38
N ASP A 618 -34.34 -26.61 -41.41
CA ASP A 618 -35.53 -25.79 -41.63
C ASP A 618 -35.22 -24.27 -41.78
N GLY A 619 -33.94 -23.91 -41.73
CA GLY A 619 -33.45 -22.54 -41.76
C GLY A 619 -33.60 -21.77 -40.44
N ASN A 620 -34.03 -22.42 -39.36
CA ASN A 620 -34.12 -21.80 -38.03
C ASN A 620 -32.81 -21.95 -37.26
N ASP A 621 -32.44 -20.90 -36.52
CA ASP A 621 -31.25 -20.89 -35.67
C ASP A 621 -31.33 -21.95 -34.56
N GLN A 622 -30.36 -22.85 -34.53
CA GLN A 622 -30.18 -23.89 -33.52
C GLN A 622 -29.04 -23.48 -32.57
N LEU A 623 -29.29 -23.50 -31.25
CA LEU A 623 -28.26 -23.24 -30.25
C LEU A 623 -27.32 -24.44 -30.15
N MET A 624 -26.05 -24.25 -30.51
CA MET A 624 -25.05 -25.31 -30.53
C MET A 624 -24.16 -25.30 -29.29
N ALA A 625 -23.84 -24.11 -28.78
CA ALA A 625 -22.99 -23.91 -27.61
C ALA A 625 -23.34 -22.62 -26.88
N SER A 626 -23.13 -22.59 -25.58
CA SER A 626 -23.34 -21.39 -24.77
C SER A 626 -22.44 -21.39 -23.55
N VAL A 627 -21.97 -20.21 -23.16
CA VAL A 627 -21.27 -19.99 -21.90
C VAL A 627 -21.89 -18.81 -21.19
N ILE A 628 -22.21 -19.00 -19.91
CA ILE A 628 -22.51 -17.92 -18.98
C ILE A 628 -21.24 -17.68 -18.19
N THR A 629 -20.66 -16.52 -18.45
CA THR A 629 -19.41 -16.07 -17.84
C THR A 629 -19.66 -15.75 -16.37
N ASN A 630 -20.75 -15.03 -16.06
CA ASN A 630 -21.12 -14.70 -14.69
C ASN A 630 -22.63 -14.84 -14.46
N SER A 631 -23.01 -15.81 -13.64
CA SER A 631 -24.39 -16.12 -13.28
C SER A 631 -25.04 -15.03 -12.42
N ASN A 632 -24.27 -14.34 -11.57
CA ASN A 632 -24.78 -13.21 -10.78
C ASN A 632 -25.17 -12.02 -11.68
N LEU A 633 -24.50 -11.84 -12.82
CA LEU A 633 -24.84 -10.80 -13.78
C LEU A 633 -25.96 -11.18 -14.75
N SER A 634 -26.26 -12.47 -14.89
CA SER A 634 -27.28 -12.96 -15.84
C SER A 634 -28.70 -12.46 -15.54
N ILE A 635 -29.00 -12.23 -14.27
CA ILE A 635 -30.28 -11.67 -13.80
C ILE A 635 -30.57 -10.31 -14.45
N TRP A 636 -29.53 -9.51 -14.72
CA TRP A 636 -29.68 -8.18 -15.30
C TRP A 636 -29.95 -8.18 -16.80
N ALA A 637 -29.78 -9.33 -17.47
CA ALA A 637 -30.07 -9.53 -18.88
C ALA A 637 -31.42 -10.24 -19.15
N GLU A 638 -32.14 -10.69 -18.12
CA GLU A 638 -33.42 -11.42 -18.28
C GLU A 638 -34.48 -10.62 -19.06
N ASN A 639 -34.47 -9.30 -18.93
CA ASN A 639 -35.41 -8.40 -19.60
C ASN A 639 -34.98 -8.04 -21.04
N GLY A 640 -33.85 -8.56 -21.52
CA GLY A 640 -33.32 -8.32 -22.87
C GLY A 640 -32.40 -7.11 -22.98
N THR A 641 -32.10 -6.69 -24.21
CA THR A 641 -31.20 -5.55 -24.50
C THR A 641 -31.89 -4.21 -24.26
N GLY A 642 -31.21 -3.27 -23.62
CA GLY A 642 -31.75 -1.95 -23.36
C GLY A 642 -30.99 -1.18 -22.29
N GLU A 643 -31.46 0.02 -22.00
CA GLU A 643 -31.01 0.84 -20.88
C GLU A 643 -31.91 0.59 -19.67
N TYR A 644 -31.29 0.43 -18.51
CA TYR A 644 -31.94 0.06 -17.27
C TYR A 644 -31.40 0.91 -16.12
N SER A 645 -32.21 1.01 -15.07
CA SER A 645 -31.85 1.72 -13.85
C SER A 645 -32.15 0.83 -12.66
N LEU A 646 -31.19 0.69 -11.78
CA LEU A 646 -31.22 -0.22 -10.64
C LEU A 646 -31.08 0.59 -9.37
N ASN A 647 -32.04 0.41 -8.46
CA ASN A 647 -31.99 1.01 -7.14
C ASN A 647 -31.78 -0.08 -6.09
N GLY A 648 -30.81 0.06 -5.20
CA GLY A 648 -30.51 -0.92 -4.16
C GLY A 648 -29.63 -0.36 -3.06
N THR A 649 -29.09 -1.20 -2.19
CA THR A 649 -28.19 -0.81 -1.09
C THR A 649 -26.72 -0.79 -1.50
N ASP A 650 -25.85 -0.04 -0.82
CA ASP A 650 -24.39 -0.05 -1.07
C ASP A 650 -23.78 -1.46 -1.04
N LYS A 651 -24.34 -2.35 -0.23
CA LYS A 651 -23.95 -3.76 -0.20
C LYS A 651 -24.26 -4.45 -1.52
N GLU A 652 -25.46 -4.28 -2.06
CA GLU A 652 -25.85 -4.82 -3.37
C GLU A 652 -25.02 -4.19 -4.50
N LEU A 653 -24.66 -2.90 -4.39
CA LEU A 653 -23.75 -2.25 -5.35
C LEU A 653 -22.35 -2.88 -5.32
N ASN A 654 -21.82 -3.18 -4.13
CA ASN A 654 -20.54 -3.85 -3.99
C ASN A 654 -20.59 -5.29 -4.49
N GLU A 655 -21.67 -6.03 -4.25
CA GLU A 655 -21.88 -7.37 -4.82
C GLU A 655 -21.92 -7.34 -6.37
N ILE A 656 -22.53 -6.31 -6.97
CA ILE A 656 -22.51 -6.09 -8.42
C ILE A 656 -21.09 -5.76 -8.91
N ARG A 657 -20.35 -4.91 -8.18
CA ARG A 657 -18.97 -4.53 -8.51
C ARG A 657 -18.00 -5.71 -8.44
N GLU A 658 -18.10 -6.53 -7.39
CA GLU A 658 -17.35 -7.79 -7.26
C GLU A 658 -17.66 -8.71 -8.45
N SER A 659 -18.95 -8.87 -8.78
CA SER A 659 -19.38 -9.68 -9.92
C SER A 659 -18.82 -9.15 -11.25
N MET A 660 -18.78 -7.83 -11.44
CA MET A 660 -18.15 -7.23 -12.61
C MET A 660 -16.63 -7.48 -12.65
N GLY A 661 -15.95 -7.42 -11.50
CA GLY A 661 -14.51 -7.66 -11.36
C GLY A 661 -14.08 -9.02 -11.91
N ASP A 662 -14.89 -10.06 -11.68
CA ASP A 662 -14.66 -11.39 -12.24
C ASP A 662 -14.98 -11.47 -13.74
N SER A 663 -15.99 -10.75 -14.22
CA SER A 663 -16.36 -10.74 -15.64
C SER A 663 -15.33 -10.10 -16.57
N PHE A 664 -14.52 -9.14 -16.09
CA PHE A 664 -13.40 -8.59 -16.87
C PHE A 664 -12.33 -9.63 -17.18
N ARG A 665 -12.25 -10.68 -16.35
CA ARG A 665 -11.34 -11.80 -16.59
C ARG A 665 -11.84 -12.73 -17.69
N MET A 666 -13.03 -12.52 -18.29
CA MET A 666 -13.68 -13.45 -19.24
C MET A 666 -13.72 -12.95 -20.69
N GLN A 667 -12.77 -12.09 -21.03
CA GLN A 667 -12.52 -11.55 -22.36
C GLN A 667 -11.49 -12.44 -23.09
N GLY A 668 -11.54 -12.51 -24.42
CA GLY A 668 -10.70 -13.40 -25.23
C GLY A 668 -11.41 -13.99 -26.46
N PHE A 669 -10.87 -15.10 -26.96
CA PHE A 669 -11.39 -15.79 -28.15
C PHE A 669 -12.29 -16.96 -27.76
N TYR A 670 -13.48 -16.99 -28.36
CA TYR A 670 -14.40 -18.12 -28.34
C TYR A 670 -14.35 -18.78 -29.70
N SER A 671 -14.05 -20.08 -29.74
CA SER A 671 -13.86 -20.81 -30.98
C SER A 671 -14.79 -22.01 -31.08
N SER A 672 -15.09 -22.45 -32.30
CA SER A 672 -15.76 -23.72 -32.56
C SER A 672 -15.29 -24.29 -33.89
N GLU A 673 -15.10 -25.61 -33.94
CA GLU A 673 -14.94 -26.35 -35.18
C GLU A 673 -16.32 -26.83 -35.65
N ILE A 674 -16.61 -26.68 -36.95
CA ILE A 674 -17.87 -27.07 -37.56
C ILE A 674 -17.58 -28.01 -38.73
N ALA A 675 -18.25 -29.16 -38.76
CA ALA A 675 -18.11 -30.17 -39.80
C ALA A 675 -19.47 -30.66 -40.30
N VAL A 676 -19.53 -31.11 -41.56
CA VAL A 676 -20.75 -31.66 -42.18
C VAL A 676 -20.52 -33.12 -42.55
N GLU A 677 -21.37 -34.01 -42.07
CA GLU A 677 -21.38 -35.42 -42.47
C GLU A 677 -22.63 -35.75 -43.28
N THR A 678 -22.42 -36.39 -44.43
CA THR A 678 -23.50 -36.87 -45.30
C THR A 678 -24.23 -38.01 -44.65
N ASN A 679 -25.56 -37.92 -44.51
CA ASN A 679 -26.31 -39.04 -43.97
C ASN A 679 -26.63 -40.12 -45.03
N HIS A 680 -26.68 -39.78 -46.33
CA HIS A 680 -27.04 -40.74 -47.39
C HIS A 680 -26.44 -40.46 -48.78
N PRO A 681 -25.20 -40.89 -49.09
CA PRO A 681 -24.69 -40.80 -50.45
C PRO A 681 -25.47 -41.70 -51.41
N ILE A 682 -26.30 -41.11 -52.28
CA ILE A 682 -26.89 -41.83 -53.41
C ILE A 682 -25.79 -42.10 -54.44
N PRO A 683 -25.49 -43.35 -54.81
CA PRO A 683 -24.45 -43.64 -55.80
C PRO A 683 -24.76 -42.96 -57.14
N GLY A 684 -23.97 -41.94 -57.50
CA GLY A 684 -24.06 -41.22 -58.78
C GLY A 684 -24.55 -39.77 -58.71
N PHE A 685 -24.91 -39.26 -57.52
CA PHE A 685 -25.16 -37.82 -57.29
C PHE A 685 -24.03 -37.23 -56.46
N ASN A 686 -23.58 -36.03 -56.82
CA ASN A 686 -22.50 -35.32 -56.12
C ASN A 686 -23.14 -34.24 -55.25
N ASP A 687 -23.19 -34.48 -53.95
CA ASP A 687 -23.58 -33.50 -52.97
C ASP A 687 -22.36 -32.61 -52.63
N PRO A 688 -22.42 -31.30 -52.97
CA PRO A 688 -21.30 -30.38 -52.76
C PRO A 688 -21.13 -29.92 -51.30
N GLY A 689 -22.01 -30.32 -50.38
CA GLY A 689 -22.02 -29.90 -48.98
C GLY A 689 -22.95 -28.71 -48.72
N GLU A 690 -22.99 -28.26 -47.46
CA GLU A 690 -24.05 -27.38 -46.96
C GLU A 690 -23.62 -25.93 -46.78
N THR A 691 -24.56 -25.02 -47.03
CA THR A 691 -24.36 -23.58 -46.78
C THR A 691 -24.90 -23.24 -45.39
N ILE A 692 -23.96 -23.02 -44.47
CA ILE A 692 -24.23 -22.87 -43.04
C ILE A 692 -24.06 -21.40 -42.66
N THR A 693 -25.10 -20.83 -42.07
CA THR A 693 -25.06 -19.53 -41.42
C THR A 693 -24.76 -19.73 -39.93
N ILE A 694 -23.68 -19.10 -39.49
CA ILE A 694 -23.16 -19.18 -38.13
C ILE A 694 -23.38 -17.83 -37.49
N THR A 695 -24.01 -17.79 -36.33
CA THR A 695 -24.30 -16.55 -35.61
C THR A 695 -23.82 -16.64 -34.17
N TRP A 696 -22.86 -15.77 -33.85
CA TRP A 696 -22.42 -15.54 -32.49
C TRP A 696 -23.22 -14.39 -31.89
N ILE A 697 -23.71 -14.59 -30.67
CA ILE A 697 -24.40 -13.56 -29.89
C ILE A 697 -23.67 -13.42 -28.56
N SER A 698 -23.21 -12.21 -28.23
CA SER A 698 -22.75 -11.88 -26.89
C SER A 698 -23.64 -10.85 -26.22
N LEU A 699 -23.85 -11.03 -24.92
CA LEU A 699 -24.52 -10.06 -24.05
C LEU A 699 -23.48 -9.48 -23.10
N THR A 700 -23.45 -8.16 -23.02
CA THR A 700 -22.51 -7.41 -22.18
C THR A 700 -23.25 -6.41 -21.30
N PHE A 701 -22.84 -6.34 -20.04
CA PHE A 701 -23.28 -5.36 -19.07
C PHE A 701 -22.33 -4.16 -19.11
N SER A 702 -22.87 -2.96 -19.36
CA SER A 702 -22.11 -1.72 -19.43
C SER A 702 -22.68 -0.69 -18.43
N PRO A 703 -21.96 -0.36 -17.34
CA PRO A 703 -22.41 0.66 -16.40
C PRO A 703 -22.14 2.08 -16.95
N GLU A 704 -23.12 2.98 -16.82
CA GLU A 704 -23.01 4.36 -17.33
C GLU A 704 -22.71 5.38 -16.23
N GLU A 705 -23.46 5.36 -15.13
CA GLU A 705 -23.32 6.32 -14.03
C GLU A 705 -23.92 5.73 -12.74
N VAL A 706 -23.18 5.81 -11.63
CA VAL A 706 -23.69 5.48 -10.30
C VAL A 706 -24.00 6.80 -9.58
N LYS A 707 -25.27 7.02 -9.25
CA LYS A 707 -25.70 8.12 -8.39
C LYS A 707 -26.01 7.55 -7.01
N LEU A 708 -25.42 8.12 -5.97
CA LEU A 708 -25.90 7.87 -4.62
C LEU A 708 -27.24 8.59 -4.48
N ALA A 709 -28.28 7.86 -4.07
CA ALA A 709 -29.57 8.46 -3.76
C ALA A 709 -29.41 9.21 -2.43
N LEU A 710 -29.39 10.54 -2.50
CA LEU A 710 -29.39 11.46 -1.36
C LEU A 710 -30.51 11.17 -0.36
#